data_AF-A0A4C2E5F5-F1
#
_entry.id   AF-A0A4C2E5F5-F1
#
_cell.length_a   1.000
_cell.length_b   1.000
_cell.length_c   1.000
_cell.angle_alpha   90.00
_cell.angle_beta   90.00
_cell.angle_gamma   90.00
#
_symmetry.space_group_name_H-M   'P 1'
#
loop_
_entity.id
_entity.type
_entity.pdbx_description
1 polymer ?
#
loop_
_entity_poly.entity_id
_entity_poly.type
_entity_poly.pdbx_seq_one_letter_code
_entity_poly.pdbx_strand_id
1 'polypeptide(L)'
;MYAKRGRRAVSASLEPENERPAWQGFCTEDTLVQWHKLKNVENLVLRARERIGEELFKNWAYHVVISWFYKVCDSFVTANYAGDIETFKPFWRDVKFDEELLLQELSGLAGEIPLWESLKWHMLKSVANNKGVSLKDWDELAQHYLKDRGDFKFAELKLEQQFEELYLMIRVIERKNLPFKNYLLANLELFEPVEYEDANGSLYALANVGVLVRKIVKQSPHEVHVPLKLKNCTVRLPHGSDGFELVHLDYSAEIDRYLKSVHVEYELVTHNWEQFVQCLESNQTGELSPNVDYEDLVNVYVEHQLYSRRLLQQRQRDQEMAELLTRRKRSSRLVAREEEVRRKDLESEWLDRLDSRDQFVRARSRLVNRNVKKIKDWIWSQLWSNFENDLRITRADPTLQKEGTELAADDLKVLAQGTRYVDWICPLSETAVVAAARTGTHEHPLELPLRCCVTEEDVERGATQEVDDQRWVFKCVGEPELESICIGSPEEEQKHFDLLTQKGGSLVCCESCLRWQHWECQSQRLLLLLAGSQGKDVPLTARDFGIVHLGHAAAQPSRRSSRRAAMANDDGTVLNSADYSAESHYLRPTDKRKPLGETGVFICAWCCYGLEKQLRETFPVELSALRAKQRRNREERERRRQAAVNSSSRVPVNGTFSTVSVAPAVSAVPAPLKTEESSTMSTVAPSTNSPFVIDPQQVPHNLSTANGATQVSDSTASATPSGSTTPLIQRPNESGHIA
;
A
#
# COMPACT_ATOMS: atom_id res chain seq x y z
N MET A 1 7.32 -61.37 12.69
CA MET A 1 7.07 -60.61 11.44
C MET A 1 5.84 -59.76 11.70
N TYR A 2 5.84 -58.43 11.77
CA TYR A 2 6.43 -57.42 10.88
C TYR A 2 6.88 -56.21 11.70
N ALA A 3 8.06 -55.69 11.36
CA ALA A 3 8.65 -54.50 11.96
C ALA A 3 7.91 -53.22 11.51
N LYS A 4 7.44 -52.39 12.45
CA LYS A 4 7.16 -50.98 12.20
C LYS A 4 8.41 -50.17 12.51
N ARG A 5 9.11 -49.76 11.45
CA ARG A 5 10.17 -48.75 11.50
C ARG A 5 9.54 -47.39 11.84
N GLY A 6 9.52 -47.03 13.11
CA GLY A 6 9.46 -45.64 13.55
C GLY A 6 10.88 -45.16 13.82
N ARG A 7 11.61 -44.70 12.79
CA ARG A 7 12.81 -43.90 13.03
C ARG A 7 12.35 -42.52 13.50
N ARG A 8 12.14 -42.36 14.81
CA ARG A 8 12.39 -41.06 15.44
C ARG A 8 13.89 -40.83 15.35
N ALA A 9 14.30 -39.72 14.74
CA ALA A 9 15.66 -39.25 14.78
C ALA A 9 15.98 -38.82 16.22
N VAL A 10 16.24 -39.79 17.09
CA VAL A 10 17.01 -39.61 18.33
C VAL A 10 18.46 -39.68 17.91
N SER A 11 18.99 -38.59 17.36
CA SER A 11 20.40 -38.48 16.97
C SER A 11 20.79 -37.00 16.83
N ALA A 12 20.84 -36.26 17.95
CA ALA A 12 21.45 -34.93 17.98
C ALA A 12 22.09 -34.55 19.31
N SER A 13 22.14 -35.44 20.31
CA SER A 13 23.10 -35.32 21.41
C SER A 13 24.18 -36.37 21.16
N LEU A 14 25.18 -36.02 20.34
CA LEU A 14 26.34 -36.89 20.09
C LEU A 14 27.47 -36.68 21.11
N GLU A 15 27.34 -35.72 22.03
CA GLU A 15 28.34 -35.46 23.06
C GLU A 15 27.71 -35.65 24.46
N PRO A 16 28.37 -36.37 25.38
CA PRO A 16 27.92 -36.49 26.76
C PRO A 16 27.84 -35.09 27.40
N GLU A 17 26.91 -34.87 28.34
CA GLU A 17 26.67 -33.55 28.99
C GLU A 17 27.94 -32.91 29.57
N ASN A 18 28.93 -33.71 29.96
CA ASN A 18 30.21 -33.23 30.51
C ASN A 18 31.25 -32.81 29.45
N GLU A 19 30.97 -32.98 28.15
CA GLU A 19 31.86 -32.58 27.04
C GLU A 19 31.26 -31.45 26.18
N ARG A 20 30.04 -30.99 26.49
CA ARG A 20 29.39 -29.92 25.72
C ARG A 20 30.10 -28.58 25.98
N PRO A 21 30.49 -27.83 24.93
CA PRO A 21 30.97 -26.46 25.06
C PRO A 21 29.98 -25.57 25.82
N ALA A 22 30.48 -24.71 26.71
CA ALA A 22 29.66 -23.87 27.59
C ALA A 22 28.59 -23.05 26.87
N TRP A 23 28.91 -22.56 25.66
CA TRP A 23 28.00 -21.74 24.86
C TRP A 23 26.73 -22.49 24.43
N GLN A 24 26.79 -23.83 24.31
CA GLN A 24 25.62 -24.62 23.91
C GLN A 24 24.52 -24.58 24.97
N GLY A 25 24.86 -24.29 26.23
CA GLY A 25 23.89 -24.13 27.31
C GLY A 25 22.96 -22.93 27.14
N PHE A 26 23.33 -21.94 26.32
CA PHE A 26 22.50 -20.76 26.06
C PHE A 26 21.53 -20.96 24.89
N CYS A 27 21.73 -21.99 24.06
CA CYS A 27 20.92 -22.23 22.87
C CYS A 27 19.83 -23.29 23.11
N THR A 28 18.71 -23.16 22.41
CA THR A 28 17.67 -24.20 22.43
C THR A 28 18.14 -25.49 21.74
N GLU A 29 17.63 -26.64 22.18
CA GLU A 29 17.93 -27.95 21.55
C GLU A 29 17.58 -27.96 20.05
N ASP A 30 16.53 -27.26 19.61
CA ASP A 30 16.19 -27.14 18.18
C ASP A 30 17.25 -26.37 17.39
N THR A 31 17.79 -25.28 17.95
CA THR A 31 18.90 -24.50 17.37
C THR A 31 20.15 -25.37 17.23
N LEU A 32 20.51 -26.14 18.27
CA LEU A 32 21.66 -27.05 18.26
C LEU A 32 21.51 -28.19 17.24
N VAL A 33 20.31 -28.78 17.13
CA VAL A 33 19.99 -29.79 16.11
C VAL A 33 20.21 -29.23 14.70
N GLN A 34 19.80 -27.98 14.45
CA GLN A 34 19.99 -27.33 13.15
C GLN A 34 21.46 -27.00 12.89
N TRP A 35 22.18 -26.55 13.91
CA TRP A 35 23.63 -26.27 13.84
C TRP A 35 24.41 -27.48 13.37
N HIS A 36 24.17 -28.64 13.99
CA HIS A 36 24.86 -29.87 13.63
C HIS A 36 24.47 -30.43 12.25
N LYS A 37 23.28 -30.12 11.73
CA LYS A 37 22.87 -30.52 10.37
C LYS A 37 23.62 -29.77 9.27
N LEU A 38 24.15 -28.58 9.56
CA LEU A 38 24.77 -27.69 8.57
C LEU A 38 26.31 -27.77 8.53
N LYS A 39 26.93 -28.75 9.22
CA LYS A 39 28.40 -28.95 9.27
C LYS A 39 29.10 -29.00 7.91
N ASN A 40 28.42 -29.42 6.83
CA ASN A 40 29.05 -29.49 5.51
C ASN A 40 29.39 -28.11 4.92
N VAL A 41 28.66 -27.06 5.31
CA VAL A 41 28.86 -25.67 4.84
C VAL A 41 30.05 -25.01 5.55
N GLU A 42 30.36 -25.45 6.77
CA GLU A 42 31.46 -24.96 7.60
C GLU A 42 32.82 -25.08 6.88
N ASN A 43 33.03 -26.16 6.12
CA ASN A 43 34.25 -26.34 5.32
C ASN A 43 34.44 -25.28 4.23
N LEU A 44 33.36 -24.78 3.63
CA LEU A 44 33.43 -23.72 2.61
C LEU A 44 33.83 -22.38 3.25
N VAL A 45 33.26 -22.07 4.41
CA VAL A 45 33.55 -20.85 5.17
C VAL A 45 35.00 -20.87 5.66
N LEU A 46 35.46 -21.99 6.23
CA LEU A 46 36.84 -22.16 6.67
C LEU A 46 37.84 -21.96 5.53
N ARG A 47 37.60 -22.57 4.37
CA ARG A 47 38.46 -22.38 3.19
C ARG A 47 38.50 -20.93 2.69
N ALA A 48 37.37 -20.23 2.75
CA ALA A 48 37.32 -18.81 2.38
C ALA A 48 38.17 -17.97 3.33
N ARG A 49 38.04 -18.19 4.65
CA ARG A 49 38.84 -17.52 5.69
C ARG A 49 40.33 -17.81 5.54
N GLU A 50 40.71 -19.07 5.31
CA GLU A 50 42.10 -19.49 5.08
C GLU A 50 42.74 -18.77 3.88
N ARG A 51 41.99 -18.59 2.78
CA ARG A 51 42.49 -17.90 1.57
C ARG A 51 42.65 -16.39 1.76
N ILE A 52 41.79 -15.77 2.55
CA ILE A 52 41.86 -14.34 2.87
C ILE A 52 43.03 -14.06 3.83
N GLY A 53 43.25 -14.96 4.80
CA GLY A 53 44.27 -14.83 5.82
C GLY A 53 43.73 -14.18 7.11
N GLU A 54 44.45 -14.39 8.22
CA GLU A 54 43.99 -13.95 9.54
C GLU A 54 44.13 -12.44 9.81
N GLU A 55 44.99 -11.75 9.06
CA GLU A 55 45.30 -10.34 9.28
C GLU A 55 44.04 -9.45 9.14
N LEU A 56 43.12 -9.79 8.23
CA LEU A 56 41.84 -9.09 8.10
C LEU A 56 40.97 -9.22 9.34
N PHE A 57 40.85 -10.43 9.88
CA PHE A 57 40.01 -10.71 11.04
C PHE A 57 40.58 -10.10 12.33
N LYS A 58 41.90 -9.85 12.38
CA LYS A 58 42.55 -9.10 13.46
C LYS A 58 42.41 -7.58 13.32
N ASN A 59 41.82 -7.09 12.23
CA ASN A 59 41.55 -5.67 12.04
C ASN A 59 40.17 -5.30 12.59
N TRP A 60 40.13 -4.36 13.54
CA TRP A 60 38.87 -3.88 14.13
C TRP A 60 37.97 -3.18 13.10
N ALA A 61 38.56 -2.53 12.09
CA ALA A 61 37.82 -1.81 11.06
C ALA A 61 36.94 -2.77 10.24
N TYR A 62 37.42 -3.99 9.99
CA TYR A 62 36.65 -5.05 9.33
C TYR A 62 35.35 -5.32 10.10
N HIS A 63 35.43 -5.64 11.38
CA HIS A 63 34.27 -6.00 12.20
C HIS A 63 33.25 -4.88 12.30
N VAL A 64 33.71 -3.63 12.41
CA VAL A 64 32.82 -2.46 12.45
C VAL A 64 32.13 -2.24 11.10
N VAL A 65 32.86 -2.38 9.99
CA VAL A 65 32.29 -2.24 8.64
C VAL A 65 31.25 -3.33 8.37
N ILE A 66 31.56 -4.58 8.71
CA ILE A 66 30.63 -5.71 8.53
C ILE A 66 29.37 -5.50 9.39
N SER A 67 29.54 -5.15 10.67
CA SER A 67 28.42 -4.83 11.56
C SER A 67 27.56 -3.69 10.99
N TRP A 68 28.18 -2.66 10.40
CA TRP A 68 27.47 -1.56 9.78
C TRP A 68 26.69 -1.99 8.52
N PHE A 69 27.28 -2.82 7.65
CA PHE A 69 26.58 -3.35 6.47
C PHE A 69 25.35 -4.18 6.83
N TYR A 70 25.43 -4.99 7.89
CA TYR A 70 24.26 -5.70 8.42
C TYR A 70 23.11 -4.76 8.82
N LYS A 71 23.40 -3.52 9.23
CA LYS A 71 22.39 -2.54 9.66
C LYS A 71 21.81 -1.71 8.52
N VAL A 72 22.49 -1.59 7.39
CA VAL A 72 22.04 -0.72 6.28
C VAL A 72 21.51 -1.49 5.07
N CYS A 73 21.98 -2.71 4.83
CA CYS A 73 21.58 -3.57 3.71
C CYS A 73 20.35 -4.42 4.06
N ASP A 74 19.76 -5.08 3.07
CA ASP A 74 18.81 -6.18 3.29
C ASP A 74 19.59 -7.41 3.80
N SER A 75 19.54 -7.67 5.11
CA SER A 75 20.31 -8.69 5.82
C SER A 75 19.49 -9.36 6.93
N PHE A 76 20.07 -10.38 7.58
CA PHE A 76 19.50 -11.05 8.76
C PHE A 76 19.01 -10.05 9.83
N VAL A 77 19.81 -9.03 10.14
CA VAL A 77 19.52 -8.08 11.22
C VAL A 77 18.31 -7.22 10.87
N THR A 78 18.29 -6.67 9.66
CA THR A 78 17.18 -5.86 9.16
C THR A 78 15.91 -6.66 8.89
N ALA A 79 16.05 -7.94 8.55
CA ALA A 79 14.92 -8.84 8.30
C ALA A 79 14.27 -9.28 9.61
N ASN A 80 15.05 -9.58 10.66
CA ASN A 80 14.50 -9.94 11.96
C ASN A 80 13.90 -8.74 12.68
N TYR A 81 14.40 -7.52 12.45
CA TYR A 81 13.74 -6.29 12.92
C TYR A 81 12.37 -6.04 12.25
N ALA A 82 12.12 -6.64 11.07
CA ALA A 82 10.85 -6.51 10.37
C ALA A 82 9.71 -7.27 11.06
N GLY A 83 10.01 -8.18 12.01
CA GLY A 83 9.01 -8.91 12.79
C GLY A 83 8.15 -8.02 13.69
N ASP A 84 8.70 -6.91 14.19
CA ASP A 84 8.01 -6.00 15.10
C ASP A 84 7.47 -4.72 14.41
N ILE A 85 7.89 -4.45 13.17
CA ILE A 85 7.52 -3.22 12.44
C ILE A 85 7.21 -3.55 10.97
N GLU A 86 5.93 -3.68 10.62
CA GLU A 86 5.42 -3.90 9.24
C GLU A 86 5.85 -2.81 8.21
N THR A 87 6.55 -1.76 8.67
CA THR A 87 6.99 -0.62 7.84
C THR A 87 8.50 -0.43 7.78
N PHE A 88 9.30 -1.29 8.44
CA PHE A 88 10.76 -1.17 8.42
C PHE A 88 11.29 -1.40 7.01
N LYS A 89 12.20 -0.53 6.56
CA LYS A 89 12.86 -0.69 5.26
C LYS A 89 14.35 -0.37 5.39
N PRO A 90 15.25 -1.27 4.96
CA PRO A 90 16.69 -1.02 5.00
C PRO A 90 17.06 0.21 4.16
N PHE A 91 18.19 0.82 4.49
CA PHE A 91 18.68 2.01 3.79
C PHE A 91 19.09 1.67 2.36
N TRP A 92 19.74 0.52 2.15
CA TRP A 92 20.13 -0.04 0.87
C TRP A 92 19.32 -1.31 0.56
N ARG A 93 18.09 -1.12 0.10
CA ARG A 93 17.11 -2.20 -0.15
C ARG A 93 17.50 -3.14 -1.27
N ASP A 94 18.28 -2.64 -2.22
CA ASP A 94 18.66 -3.39 -3.42
C ASP A 94 19.93 -4.23 -3.19
N VAL A 95 20.51 -4.20 -1.97
CA VAL A 95 21.71 -4.94 -1.61
C VAL A 95 21.38 -5.98 -0.55
N LYS A 96 21.40 -7.25 -0.95
CA LYS A 96 21.30 -8.38 -0.02
C LYS A 96 22.68 -8.70 0.54
N PHE A 97 22.86 -8.50 1.84
CA PHE A 97 24.17 -8.63 2.49
C PHE A 97 24.24 -9.81 3.45
N ASP A 98 25.35 -10.54 3.36
CA ASP A 98 25.78 -11.57 4.28
C ASP A 98 27.33 -11.65 4.25
N GLU A 99 27.95 -11.77 5.42
CA GLU A 99 29.40 -11.82 5.59
C GLU A 99 30.00 -13.06 4.93
N GLU A 100 29.41 -14.25 5.11
CA GLU A 100 29.96 -15.48 4.54
C GLU A 100 29.96 -15.44 3.01
N LEU A 101 28.93 -14.83 2.41
CA LEU A 101 28.87 -14.54 0.97
C LEU A 101 29.97 -13.60 0.51
N LEU A 102 30.19 -12.51 1.25
CA LEU A 102 31.25 -11.56 0.94
C LEU A 102 32.63 -12.23 1.03
N LEU A 103 32.87 -13.05 2.06
CA LEU A 103 34.13 -13.78 2.22
C LEU A 103 34.37 -14.79 1.09
N GLN A 104 33.33 -15.46 0.58
CA GLN A 104 33.46 -16.33 -0.60
C GLN A 104 33.87 -15.55 -1.85
N GLU A 105 33.34 -14.35 -2.05
CA GLU A 105 33.71 -13.47 -3.16
C GLU A 105 35.16 -12.97 -3.03
N LEU A 106 35.52 -12.44 -1.86
CA LEU A 106 36.87 -11.93 -1.59
C LEU A 106 37.96 -13.02 -1.65
N SER A 107 37.61 -14.27 -1.34
CA SER A 107 38.51 -15.43 -1.44
C SER A 107 38.62 -16.04 -2.85
N GLY A 108 37.87 -15.50 -3.82
CA GLY A 108 37.79 -16.02 -5.18
C GLY A 108 37.18 -17.43 -5.28
N LEU A 109 36.39 -17.83 -4.28
CA LEU A 109 35.64 -19.09 -4.29
C LEU A 109 34.24 -18.93 -4.87
N ALA A 110 33.70 -17.70 -4.87
CA ALA A 110 32.44 -17.39 -5.55
C ALA A 110 32.63 -17.30 -7.07
N GLY A 111 31.55 -17.55 -7.82
CA GLY A 111 31.46 -17.20 -9.25
C GLY A 111 31.30 -15.70 -9.46
N GLU A 112 30.80 -15.28 -10.64
CA GLU A 112 30.45 -13.88 -10.94
C GLU A 112 29.33 -13.39 -10.01
N ILE A 113 29.68 -12.84 -8.85
CA ILE A 113 28.77 -12.16 -7.93
C ILE A 113 29.39 -10.78 -7.66
N PRO A 114 28.67 -9.67 -7.89
CA PRO A 114 29.20 -8.33 -7.70
C PRO A 114 28.84 -7.76 -6.31
N LEU A 115 28.83 -8.55 -5.22
CA LEU A 115 28.41 -8.01 -3.90
C LEU A 115 29.42 -6.98 -3.41
N TRP A 116 30.72 -7.25 -3.52
CA TRP A 116 31.77 -6.31 -3.13
C TRP A 116 31.69 -5.01 -3.94
N GLU A 117 31.50 -5.12 -5.25
CA GLU A 117 31.33 -3.96 -6.13
C GLU A 117 30.04 -3.18 -5.83
N SER A 118 28.95 -3.87 -5.53
CA SER A 118 27.67 -3.27 -5.16
C SER A 118 27.77 -2.50 -3.84
N LEU A 119 28.44 -3.07 -2.83
CA LEU A 119 28.69 -2.41 -1.54
C LEU A 119 29.52 -1.14 -1.73
N LYS A 120 30.62 -1.23 -2.48
CA LYS A 120 31.44 -0.05 -2.83
C LYS A 120 30.60 1.00 -3.56
N TRP A 121 29.83 0.60 -4.57
CA TRP A 121 29.04 1.55 -5.35
C TRP A 121 27.99 2.27 -4.50
N HIS A 122 27.26 1.55 -3.65
CA HIS A 122 26.27 2.14 -2.74
C HIS A 122 26.90 3.04 -1.69
N MET A 123 28.08 2.67 -1.18
CA MET A 123 28.83 3.53 -0.28
C MET A 123 29.26 4.82 -0.97
N LEU A 124 29.81 4.74 -2.18
CA LEU A 124 30.26 5.89 -2.95
C LEU A 124 29.10 6.83 -3.29
N LYS A 125 27.96 6.26 -3.72
CA LYS A 125 26.70 6.99 -3.95
C LYS A 125 26.23 7.71 -2.68
N SER A 126 26.39 7.08 -1.51
CA SER A 126 26.04 7.65 -0.22
C SER A 126 27.02 8.75 0.20
N VAL A 127 28.32 8.61 -0.05
CA VAL A 127 29.31 9.66 0.24
C VAL A 127 29.09 10.88 -0.66
N ALA A 128 28.89 10.67 -1.96
CA ALA A 128 28.72 11.74 -2.93
C ALA A 128 27.30 12.36 -2.93
N ASN A 129 26.30 11.68 -2.37
CA ASN A 129 24.89 12.05 -2.43
C ASN A 129 24.39 12.30 -3.88
N ASN A 130 24.93 11.56 -4.83
CA ASN A 130 24.66 11.71 -6.26
C ASN A 130 24.41 10.33 -6.90
N LYS A 131 23.37 10.23 -7.75
CA LYS A 131 22.99 8.99 -8.44
C LYS A 131 23.85 8.67 -9.66
N GLY A 132 24.55 9.65 -10.23
CA GLY A 132 25.38 9.49 -11.43
C GLY A 132 26.83 9.08 -11.18
N VAL A 133 27.15 8.61 -9.97
CA VAL A 133 28.53 8.27 -9.57
C VAL A 133 28.85 6.84 -9.98
N SER A 134 30.06 6.66 -10.49
CA SER A 134 30.60 5.39 -10.93
C SER A 134 31.72 4.92 -10.00
N LEU A 135 32.03 3.62 -9.99
CA LEU A 135 33.15 3.08 -9.21
C LEU A 135 34.52 3.65 -9.61
N LYS A 136 34.65 4.23 -10.81
CA LYS A 136 35.89 4.88 -11.26
C LYS A 136 36.20 6.16 -10.49
N ASP A 137 35.17 6.79 -9.92
CA ASP A 137 35.29 8.04 -9.17
C ASP A 137 35.72 7.79 -7.71
N TRP A 138 36.01 6.54 -7.34
CA TRP A 138 36.34 6.15 -5.98
C TRP A 138 37.56 6.88 -5.45
N ASP A 139 38.70 6.76 -6.14
CA ASP A 139 39.98 7.32 -5.67
C ASP A 139 39.89 8.85 -5.53
N GLU A 140 39.25 9.54 -6.50
CA GLU A 140 39.06 10.99 -6.46
C GLU A 140 38.21 11.44 -5.26
N LEU A 141 37.10 10.73 -4.99
CA LEU A 141 36.23 11.04 -3.86
C LEU A 141 36.88 10.68 -2.52
N ALA A 142 37.57 9.54 -2.44
CA ALA A 142 38.31 9.14 -1.26
C ALA A 142 39.38 10.19 -0.92
N GLN A 143 40.19 10.64 -1.88
CA GLN A 143 41.17 11.71 -1.67
C GLN A 143 40.53 13.03 -1.22
N HIS A 144 39.40 13.42 -1.82
CA HIS A 144 38.71 14.65 -1.45
C HIS A 144 38.23 14.64 0.02
N TYR A 145 37.75 13.50 0.51
CA TYR A 145 37.18 13.37 1.86
C TYR A 145 38.16 12.88 2.92
N LEU A 146 39.20 12.13 2.55
CA LEU A 146 40.15 11.45 3.44
C LEU A 146 41.56 12.07 3.36
N LYS A 147 41.63 13.40 3.17
CA LYS A 147 42.79 14.28 2.87
C LYS A 147 44.16 13.99 3.52
N ASP A 148 44.23 13.10 4.50
CA ASP A 148 45.44 12.74 5.26
C ASP A 148 46.11 11.44 4.78
N ARG A 149 45.52 10.69 3.84
CA ARG A 149 46.17 9.55 3.17
C ARG A 149 46.62 9.99 1.77
N GLY A 150 47.89 9.84 1.44
CA GLY A 150 48.48 10.28 0.16
C GLY A 150 47.85 9.66 -1.09
N ASP A 151 48.42 9.95 -2.26
CA ASP A 151 47.92 9.46 -3.56
C ASP A 151 48.10 7.94 -3.72
N PHE A 152 47.15 7.15 -3.24
CA PHE A 152 47.08 5.70 -3.44
C PHE A 152 45.77 5.32 -4.12
N LYS A 153 45.79 4.25 -4.93
CA LYS A 153 44.59 3.69 -5.54
C LYS A 153 44.00 2.60 -4.66
N PHE A 154 42.68 2.62 -4.47
CA PHE A 154 41.98 1.66 -3.61
C PHE A 154 42.26 0.19 -4.01
N ALA A 155 42.32 -0.08 -5.31
CA ALA A 155 42.57 -1.44 -5.83
C ALA A 155 43.98 -1.98 -5.50
N GLU A 156 44.95 -1.10 -5.22
CA GLU A 156 46.33 -1.46 -4.88
C GLU A 156 46.52 -1.69 -3.37
N LEU A 157 45.54 -1.28 -2.56
CA LEU A 157 45.56 -1.49 -1.12
C LEU A 157 45.36 -2.97 -0.78
N LYS A 158 46.02 -3.42 0.30
CA LYS A 158 45.71 -4.71 0.90
C LYS A 158 44.29 -4.71 1.46
N LEU A 159 43.69 -5.89 1.61
CA LEU A 159 42.29 -6.00 2.03
C LEU A 159 42.04 -5.35 3.39
N GLU A 160 42.98 -5.46 4.34
CA GLU A 160 42.84 -4.81 5.66
C GLU A 160 42.78 -3.28 5.52
N GLN A 161 43.62 -2.72 4.66
CA GLN A 161 43.68 -1.29 4.37
C GLN A 161 42.43 -0.82 3.60
N GLN A 162 41.89 -1.66 2.72
CA GLN A 162 40.63 -1.37 2.03
C GLN A 162 39.50 -1.22 3.06
N PHE A 163 39.38 -2.14 4.03
CA PHE A 163 38.36 -2.04 5.08
C PHE A 163 38.55 -0.84 6.01
N GLU A 164 39.78 -0.42 6.31
CA GLU A 164 40.03 0.85 7.01
C GLU A 164 39.52 2.05 6.22
N GLU A 165 39.72 2.06 4.90
CA GLU A 165 39.20 3.14 4.06
C GLU A 165 37.67 3.13 4.02
N LEU A 166 37.04 1.95 3.92
CA LEU A 166 35.60 1.81 4.02
C LEU A 166 35.07 2.35 5.35
N TYR A 167 35.74 2.04 6.47
CA TYR A 167 35.38 2.58 7.78
C TYR A 167 35.42 4.11 7.79
N LEU A 168 36.47 4.73 7.25
CA LEU A 168 36.57 6.18 7.18
C LEU A 168 35.46 6.79 6.31
N MET A 169 35.11 6.13 5.20
CA MET A 169 33.99 6.54 4.34
C MET A 169 32.65 6.43 5.05
N ILE A 170 32.42 5.39 5.86
CA ILE A 170 31.23 5.30 6.73
C ILE A 170 31.16 6.51 7.66
N ARG A 171 32.27 6.92 8.28
CA ARG A 171 32.31 8.11 9.14
C ARG A 171 31.99 9.40 8.38
N VAL A 172 32.34 9.48 7.09
CA VAL A 172 31.91 10.60 6.23
C VAL A 172 30.40 10.56 5.98
N ILE A 173 29.83 9.38 5.71
CA ILE A 173 28.37 9.20 5.52
C ILE A 173 27.62 9.63 6.78
N GLU A 174 27.99 9.12 7.95
CA GLU A 174 27.33 9.44 9.22
C GLU A 174 27.35 10.95 9.52
N ARG A 175 28.45 11.63 9.17
CA ARG A 175 28.62 13.07 9.40
C ARG A 175 27.91 13.95 8.37
N LYS A 176 27.88 13.56 7.10
CA LYS A 176 27.47 14.45 6.00
C LYS A 176 26.20 14.04 5.27
N ASN A 177 25.86 12.75 5.20
CA ASN A 177 24.72 12.28 4.41
C ASN A 177 23.39 12.51 5.16
N LEU A 178 22.60 13.48 4.69
CA LEU A 178 21.31 13.83 5.30
C LEU A 178 20.27 12.68 5.23
N PRO A 179 20.09 11.96 4.10
CA PRO A 179 19.22 10.77 4.06
C PRO A 179 19.58 9.72 5.12
N PHE A 180 20.87 9.45 5.30
CA PHE A 180 21.37 8.49 6.28
C PHE A 180 21.14 9.01 7.70
N LYS A 181 21.35 10.31 7.98
CA LYS A 181 21.02 10.89 9.30
C LYS A 181 19.54 10.70 9.65
N ASN A 182 18.65 10.90 8.68
CA ASN A 182 17.22 10.66 8.89
C ASN A 182 16.92 9.17 9.13
N TYR A 183 17.63 8.28 8.42
CA TYR A 183 17.54 6.84 8.62
C TYR A 183 18.04 6.42 10.02
N LEU A 184 19.19 6.93 10.44
CA LEU A 184 19.77 6.69 11.76
C LEU A 184 18.82 7.15 12.86
N LEU A 185 18.28 8.38 12.77
CA LEU A 185 17.34 8.91 13.76
C LEU A 185 16.04 8.10 13.86
N ALA A 186 15.58 7.50 12.76
CA ALA A 186 14.38 6.66 12.75
C ALA A 186 14.64 5.25 13.28
N ASN A 187 15.90 4.80 13.36
CA ASN A 187 16.27 3.44 13.70
C ASN A 187 17.45 3.44 14.70
N LEU A 188 17.44 4.33 15.70
CA LEU A 188 18.56 4.49 16.64
C LEU A 188 18.91 3.18 17.36
N GLU A 189 17.90 2.43 17.78
CA GLU A 189 18.04 1.13 18.44
C GLU A 189 18.89 0.13 17.65
N LEU A 190 18.82 0.18 16.31
CA LEU A 190 19.63 -0.68 15.44
C LEU A 190 21.12 -0.31 15.49
N PHE A 191 21.44 0.97 15.69
CA PHE A 191 22.80 1.50 15.65
C PHE A 191 23.43 1.67 17.03
N GLU A 192 22.63 1.72 18.10
CA GLU A 192 23.10 1.72 19.48
C GLU A 192 23.82 0.38 19.78
N PRO A 193 25.14 0.41 20.02
CA PRO A 193 25.86 -0.80 20.38
C PRO A 193 25.54 -1.16 21.84
N VAL A 194 25.48 -2.46 22.13
CA VAL A 194 25.39 -2.92 23.53
C VAL A 194 26.71 -2.61 24.22
N GLU A 195 26.70 -1.66 25.15
CA GLU A 195 27.87 -1.17 25.88
C GLU A 195 27.91 -1.78 27.28
N TYR A 196 29.04 -2.38 27.63
CA TYR A 196 29.34 -2.88 28.96
C TYR A 196 30.49 -2.05 29.56
N GLU A 197 30.37 -1.71 30.84
CA GLU A 197 31.43 -1.04 31.58
C GLU A 197 32.48 -2.06 32.01
N ASP A 198 33.74 -1.83 31.63
CA ASP A 198 34.88 -2.63 32.06
C ASP A 198 35.97 -1.72 32.64
N ALA A 199 36.86 -2.28 33.47
CA ALA A 199 37.88 -1.53 34.23
C ALA A 199 38.83 -0.71 33.32
N ASN A 200 39.01 -1.14 32.07
CA ASN A 200 39.89 -0.52 31.09
C ASN A 200 39.15 0.34 30.04
N GLY A 201 37.85 0.59 30.23
CA GLY A 201 37.01 1.41 29.35
C GLY A 201 35.75 0.69 28.85
N SER A 202 34.97 1.39 28.02
CA SER A 202 33.73 0.87 27.43
C SER A 202 33.97 -0.30 26.48
N LEU A 203 33.23 -1.38 26.66
CA LEU A 203 33.26 -2.56 25.82
C LEU A 203 32.00 -2.65 24.97
N TYR A 204 32.14 -2.76 23.66
CA TYR A 204 31.04 -2.90 22.72
C TYR A 204 30.93 -4.35 22.25
N ALA A 205 29.73 -4.92 22.39
CA ALA A 205 29.43 -6.22 21.82
C ALA A 205 28.82 -6.06 20.42
N LEU A 206 29.51 -6.58 19.41
CA LEU A 206 29.00 -6.66 18.05
C LEU A 206 28.34 -8.04 17.84
N ALA A 207 27.14 -8.22 18.41
CA ALA A 207 26.43 -9.51 18.43
C ALA A 207 26.33 -10.19 17.05
N ASN A 208 26.07 -9.41 16.00
CA ASN A 208 25.93 -9.91 14.62
C ASN A 208 27.23 -10.48 14.05
N VAL A 209 28.38 -10.07 14.56
CA VAL A 209 29.72 -10.49 14.10
C VAL A 209 30.39 -11.41 15.12
N GLY A 210 29.85 -11.50 16.34
CA GLY A 210 30.36 -12.39 17.40
C GLY A 210 31.68 -11.91 18.02
N VAL A 211 31.93 -10.59 18.03
CA VAL A 211 33.17 -10.02 18.57
C VAL A 211 32.94 -8.92 19.60
N LEU A 212 33.90 -8.80 20.51
CA LEU A 212 33.96 -7.77 21.55
C LEU A 212 35.04 -6.73 21.18
N VAL A 213 34.65 -5.46 21.16
CA VAL A 213 35.54 -4.33 20.81
C VAL A 213 35.60 -3.35 21.97
N ARG A 214 36.78 -3.12 22.51
CA ARG A 214 37.02 -2.11 23.54
C ARG A 214 37.28 -0.76 22.92
N LYS A 215 36.65 0.28 23.45
CA LYS A 215 36.91 1.67 23.08
C LYS A 215 37.76 2.34 24.16
N ILE A 216 38.93 2.77 23.74
CA ILE A 216 39.90 3.45 24.58
C ILE A 216 39.90 4.92 24.17
N VAL A 217 39.43 5.79 25.07
CA VAL A 217 39.49 7.24 24.87
C VAL A 217 40.81 7.74 25.46
N LYS A 218 41.80 7.97 24.59
CA LYS A 218 43.07 8.59 24.98
C LYS A 218 42.94 10.10 24.85
N GLN A 219 43.11 10.79 25.97
CA GLN A 219 43.15 12.24 25.99
C GLN A 219 44.57 12.67 26.35
N SER A 220 45.21 13.45 25.47
CA SER A 220 46.44 14.14 25.87
C SER A 220 46.10 15.17 26.96
N PRO A 221 46.94 15.36 28.00
CA PRO A 221 46.65 16.27 29.10
C PRO A 221 46.63 17.72 28.61
N HIS A 222 45.47 18.17 28.17
CA HIS A 222 45.18 19.55 27.79
C HIS A 222 43.97 19.98 28.59
N GLU A 223 44.20 20.83 29.59
CA GLU A 223 43.12 21.46 30.34
C GLU A 223 42.59 22.64 29.52
N VAL A 224 41.28 22.68 29.29
CA VAL A 224 40.60 23.86 28.75
C VAL A 224 39.87 24.56 29.88
N HIS A 225 40.14 25.86 30.02
CA HIS A 225 39.46 26.72 30.98
C HIS A 225 38.50 27.66 30.25
N VAL A 226 37.36 27.13 29.80
CA VAL A 226 36.27 27.99 29.29
C VAL A 226 35.44 28.50 30.48
N PRO A 227 35.28 29.83 30.66
CA PRO A 227 34.43 30.35 31.72
C PRO A 227 32.95 30.02 31.46
N LEU A 228 32.27 29.43 32.44
CA LEU A 228 30.83 29.08 32.31
C LEU A 228 29.89 30.28 32.39
N LYS A 229 30.35 31.42 32.91
CA LYS A 229 29.51 32.62 33.12
C LYS A 229 29.82 33.68 32.07
N LEU A 230 28.79 34.18 31.39
CA LEU A 230 28.90 35.20 30.32
C LEU A 230 29.74 36.43 30.73
N LYS A 231 29.62 36.87 31.99
CA LYS A 231 30.39 38.00 32.56
C LYS A 231 31.91 37.81 32.53
N ASN A 232 32.38 36.56 32.46
CA ASN A 232 33.78 36.20 32.38
C ASN A 232 34.24 35.96 30.94
N CYS A 233 33.30 35.88 29.98
CA CYS A 233 33.55 35.82 28.55
C CYS A 233 33.38 37.18 27.86
N THR A 234 33.17 38.25 28.63
CA THR A 234 32.94 39.61 28.14
C THR A 234 33.92 40.57 28.79
N VAL A 235 34.66 41.30 27.97
CA VAL A 235 35.56 42.37 28.40
C VAL A 235 34.96 43.69 28.00
N ARG A 236 34.85 44.61 28.96
CA ARG A 236 34.39 45.98 28.73
C ARG A 236 35.61 46.84 28.40
N LEU A 237 35.76 47.24 27.15
CA LEU A 237 36.81 48.14 26.71
C LEU A 237 36.27 49.58 26.64
N PRO A 238 37.04 50.59 27.03
CA PRO A 238 36.65 51.98 26.87
C PRO A 238 36.65 52.35 25.37
N HIS A 239 35.56 52.95 24.90
CA HIS A 239 35.40 53.42 23.52
C HIS A 239 35.06 54.91 23.54
N GLY A 240 36.07 55.75 23.32
CA GLY A 240 35.93 57.22 23.35
C GLY A 240 35.73 57.79 24.77
N SER A 241 35.31 59.06 24.84
CA SER A 241 35.27 59.84 26.09
C SER A 241 34.09 59.54 27.02
N ASP A 242 33.06 58.81 26.58
CA ASP A 242 31.90 58.42 27.42
C ASP A 242 31.24 57.09 27.00
N GLY A 243 31.94 56.24 26.23
CA GLY A 243 31.42 54.98 25.72
C GLY A 243 32.22 53.78 26.21
N PHE A 244 31.55 52.63 26.30
CA PHE A 244 32.22 51.35 26.51
C PHE A 244 31.72 50.35 25.49
N GLU A 245 32.66 49.63 24.88
CA GLU A 245 32.38 48.57 23.95
C GLU A 245 32.54 47.23 24.69
N LEU A 246 31.51 46.40 24.63
CA LEU A 246 31.52 45.05 25.19
C LEU A 246 32.05 44.10 24.12
N VAL A 247 33.23 43.54 24.36
CA VAL A 247 33.85 42.55 23.47
C VAL A 247 33.69 41.16 24.07
N HIS A 248 33.16 40.22 23.30
CA HIS A 248 33.06 38.82 23.68
C HIS A 248 34.36 38.10 23.32
N LEU A 249 34.94 37.36 24.28
CA LEU A 249 36.12 36.53 24.05
C LEU A 249 35.71 35.26 23.31
N ASP A 250 36.41 34.97 22.20
CA ASP A 250 36.19 33.77 21.40
C ASP A 250 37.11 32.62 21.87
N TYR A 251 36.49 31.60 22.47
CA TYR A 251 37.18 30.39 22.94
C TYR A 251 37.14 29.25 21.92
N SER A 252 36.59 29.46 20.72
CA SER A 252 36.39 28.40 19.71
C SER A 252 37.70 27.69 19.37
N ALA A 253 38.81 28.44 19.24
CA ALA A 253 40.11 27.86 18.92
C ALA A 253 40.69 26.98 20.06
N GLU A 254 40.38 27.29 21.32
CA GLU A 254 40.81 26.49 22.48
C GLU A 254 39.97 25.23 22.63
N ILE A 255 38.65 25.36 22.42
CA ILE A 255 37.72 24.23 22.37
C ILE A 255 38.12 23.28 21.23
N ASP A 256 38.39 23.81 20.04
CA ASP A 256 38.84 23.01 18.89
C ASP A 256 40.17 22.30 19.16
N ARG A 257 41.11 22.96 19.84
CA ARG A 257 42.41 22.35 20.20
C ARG A 257 42.22 21.18 21.16
N TYR A 258 41.29 21.29 22.10
CA TYR A 258 40.94 20.22 23.04
C TYR A 258 40.17 19.08 22.41
N LEU A 259 39.19 19.39 21.56
CA LEU A 259 38.48 18.35 20.81
C LEU A 259 39.43 17.56 19.91
N LYS A 260 40.46 18.21 19.34
CA LYS A 260 41.54 17.55 18.59
C LYS A 260 42.49 16.72 19.47
N SER A 261 42.50 16.96 20.78
CA SER A 261 43.36 16.27 21.75
C SER A 261 42.75 14.97 22.29
N VAL A 262 41.49 14.71 21.94
CA VAL A 262 40.77 13.46 22.27
C VAL A 262 40.90 12.52 21.09
N HIS A 263 41.58 11.40 21.31
CA HIS A 263 41.71 10.31 20.35
C HIS A 263 40.95 9.09 20.84
N VAL A 264 40.12 8.53 19.98
CA VAL A 264 39.37 7.31 20.26
C VAL A 264 40.06 6.18 19.50
N GLU A 265 40.60 5.23 20.24
CA GLU A 265 41.17 4.00 19.70
C GLU A 265 40.22 2.84 19.99
N TYR A 266 40.23 1.84 19.10
CA TYR A 266 39.45 0.62 19.25
C TYR A 266 40.41 -0.57 19.29
N GLU A 267 40.24 -1.42 20.29
CA GLU A 267 41.01 -2.64 20.50
C GLU A 267 40.07 -3.85 20.42
N LEU A 268 40.43 -4.86 19.61
CA LEU A 268 39.68 -6.12 19.58
C LEU A 268 40.02 -6.95 20.81
N VAL A 269 39.01 -7.25 21.62
CA VAL A 269 39.15 -8.20 22.73
C VAL A 269 39.02 -9.63 22.21
N THR A 270 38.14 -9.85 21.24
CA THR A 270 37.99 -11.12 20.53
C THR A 270 37.98 -10.86 19.03
N HIS A 271 38.61 -11.74 18.24
CA HIS A 271 38.63 -11.60 16.77
C HIS A 271 37.98 -12.77 16.03
N ASN A 272 37.59 -13.82 16.74
CA ASN A 272 36.86 -14.96 16.22
C ASN A 272 35.94 -15.56 17.29
N TRP A 273 35.11 -16.51 16.87
CA TRP A 273 34.13 -17.17 17.73
C TRP A 273 34.82 -18.00 18.83
N GLU A 274 35.93 -18.66 18.52
CA GLU A 274 36.67 -19.49 19.46
C GLU A 274 37.17 -18.66 20.66
N GLN A 275 37.72 -17.47 20.41
CA GLN A 275 38.13 -16.54 21.46
C GLN A 275 36.96 -15.97 22.24
N PHE A 276 35.83 -15.71 21.57
CA PHE A 276 34.62 -15.28 22.26
C PHE A 276 34.11 -16.35 23.23
N VAL A 277 34.09 -17.61 22.81
CA VAL A 277 33.73 -18.75 23.68
C VAL A 277 34.74 -18.91 24.81
N GLN A 278 36.03 -18.73 24.57
CA GLN A 278 37.05 -18.74 25.63
C GLN A 278 36.79 -17.66 26.68
N CYS A 279 36.42 -16.44 26.28
CA CYS A 279 36.06 -15.38 27.23
C CYS A 279 34.83 -15.76 28.08
N LEU A 280 33.83 -16.39 27.47
CA LEU A 280 32.66 -16.92 28.17
C LEU A 280 33.05 -18.03 29.17
N GLU A 281 33.90 -18.98 28.78
CA GLU A 281 34.36 -20.07 29.64
C GLU A 281 35.19 -19.55 30.81
N SER A 282 36.08 -18.57 30.57
CA SER A 282 36.81 -17.87 31.63
C SER A 282 35.88 -17.12 32.59
N ASN A 283 34.76 -16.57 32.11
CA ASN A 283 33.74 -15.94 32.97
C ASN A 283 33.03 -16.95 33.88
N GLN A 284 32.62 -18.10 33.34
CA GLN A 284 31.96 -19.15 34.11
C GLN A 284 32.88 -19.80 35.16
N THR A 285 34.19 -19.87 34.88
CA THR A 285 35.20 -20.43 35.78
C THR A 285 35.72 -19.43 36.83
N GLY A 286 35.28 -18.16 36.76
CA GLY A 286 35.66 -17.10 37.70
C GLY A 286 37.02 -16.46 37.44
N GLU A 287 37.59 -16.66 36.25
CA GLU A 287 38.80 -15.99 35.79
C GLU A 287 38.50 -14.55 35.33
N LEU A 288 39.56 -13.72 35.24
CA LEU A 288 39.48 -12.34 34.75
C LEU A 288 38.95 -12.33 33.31
N SER A 289 37.69 -12.00 33.15
CA SER A 289 36.98 -11.92 31.88
C SER A 289 36.08 -10.68 31.85
N PRO A 290 35.73 -10.17 30.66
CA PRO A 290 34.77 -9.08 30.56
C PRO A 290 33.42 -9.47 31.16
N ASN A 291 32.85 -8.59 31.98
CA ASN A 291 31.53 -8.77 32.57
C ASN A 291 30.45 -8.40 31.53
N VAL A 292 30.01 -9.40 30.78
CA VAL A 292 29.11 -9.26 29.63
C VAL A 292 27.94 -10.22 29.80
N ASP A 293 26.76 -9.83 29.31
CA ASP A 293 25.64 -10.76 29.19
C ASP A 293 25.83 -11.63 27.95
N TYR A 294 26.41 -12.81 28.15
CA TYR A 294 26.76 -13.71 27.04
C TYR A 294 25.54 -14.46 26.49
N GLU A 295 24.44 -14.57 27.23
CA GLU A 295 23.27 -15.38 26.82
C GLU A 295 22.62 -14.83 25.55
N ASP A 296 22.28 -13.54 25.56
CA ASP A 296 21.68 -12.85 24.42
C ASP A 296 22.65 -12.78 23.22
N LEU A 297 23.94 -12.55 23.48
CA LEU A 297 24.96 -12.45 22.43
C LEU A 297 25.20 -13.78 21.72
N VAL A 298 25.30 -14.87 22.47
CA VAL A 298 25.48 -16.22 21.90
C VAL A 298 24.28 -16.59 21.04
N ASN A 299 23.06 -16.35 21.53
CA ASN A 299 21.85 -16.69 20.79
C ASN A 299 21.73 -15.93 19.47
N VAL A 300 21.90 -14.61 19.49
CA VAL A 300 21.85 -13.78 18.27
C VAL A 300 22.91 -14.22 17.26
N TYR A 301 24.14 -14.46 17.70
CA TYR A 301 25.22 -14.89 16.81
C TYR A 301 24.93 -16.27 16.19
N VAL A 302 24.51 -17.25 16.99
CA VAL A 302 24.25 -18.62 16.51
C VAL A 302 23.08 -18.64 15.52
N GLU A 303 22.00 -17.91 15.78
CA GLU A 303 20.88 -17.78 14.84
C GLU A 303 21.30 -17.14 13.52
N HIS A 304 22.12 -16.09 13.60
CA HIS A 304 22.68 -15.43 12.42
C HIS A 304 23.53 -16.40 11.59
N GLN A 305 24.44 -17.13 12.22
CA GLN A 305 25.27 -18.14 11.56
C GLN A 305 24.44 -19.28 10.95
N LEU A 306 23.34 -19.70 11.58
CA LEU A 306 22.39 -20.65 10.97
C LEU A 306 21.74 -20.10 9.71
N TYR A 307 21.36 -18.82 9.73
CA TYR A 307 20.80 -18.14 8.57
C TYR A 307 21.81 -18.12 7.41
N SER A 308 23.05 -17.67 7.65
CA SER A 308 24.11 -17.60 6.64
C SER A 308 24.42 -18.98 6.04
N ARG A 309 24.55 -20.01 6.89
CA ARG A 309 24.79 -21.38 6.45
C ARG A 309 23.65 -21.96 5.60
N ARG A 310 22.39 -21.64 5.92
CA ARG A 310 21.23 -22.05 5.11
C ARG A 310 21.23 -21.36 3.75
N LEU A 311 21.54 -20.07 3.71
CA LEU A 311 21.63 -19.29 2.48
C LEU A 311 22.72 -19.85 1.55
N LEU A 312 23.89 -20.16 2.11
CA LEU A 312 24.97 -20.84 1.38
C LEU A 312 24.56 -22.22 0.86
N GLN A 313 23.92 -23.04 1.70
CA GLN A 313 23.47 -24.36 1.29
C GLN A 313 22.44 -24.28 0.15
N GLN A 314 21.51 -23.32 0.21
CA GLN A 314 20.54 -23.10 -0.85
C GLN A 314 21.24 -22.72 -2.16
N ARG A 315 22.18 -21.76 -2.12
CA ARG A 315 22.94 -21.37 -3.31
C ARG A 315 23.74 -22.53 -3.90
N GLN A 316 24.40 -23.33 -3.05
CA GLN A 316 25.14 -24.49 -3.53
C GLN A 316 24.20 -25.47 -4.25
N ARG A 317 23.01 -25.73 -3.71
CA ARG A 317 22.00 -26.55 -4.39
C ARG A 317 21.57 -25.94 -5.71
N ASP A 318 21.35 -24.63 -5.76
CA ASP A 318 20.93 -23.93 -6.99
C ASP A 318 22.02 -23.99 -8.07
N GLN A 319 23.30 -23.84 -7.68
CA GLN A 319 24.45 -24.01 -8.57
C GLN A 319 24.57 -25.45 -9.07
N GLU A 320 24.47 -26.44 -8.17
CA GLU A 320 24.48 -27.85 -8.54
C GLU A 320 23.32 -28.18 -9.48
N MET A 321 22.12 -27.65 -9.23
CA MET A 321 20.96 -27.78 -10.11
C MET A 321 21.20 -27.13 -11.48
N ALA A 322 21.76 -25.91 -11.53
CA ALA A 322 22.11 -25.24 -12.78
C ALA A 322 23.19 -25.98 -13.58
N GLU A 323 24.20 -26.54 -12.91
CA GLU A 323 25.25 -27.34 -13.53
C GLU A 323 24.71 -28.69 -14.03
N LEU A 324 23.77 -29.30 -13.31
CA LEU A 324 23.03 -30.48 -13.74
C LEU A 324 22.15 -30.20 -14.97
N LEU A 325 21.54 -29.01 -15.05
CA LEU A 325 20.72 -28.57 -16.19
C LEU A 325 21.54 -28.38 -17.47
N THR A 326 22.84 -28.12 -17.36
CA THR A 326 23.74 -27.83 -18.50
C THR A 326 24.53 -29.05 -18.98
N ARG A 327 24.81 -30.07 -18.14
CA ARG A 327 25.76 -31.15 -18.48
C ARG A 327 25.18 -32.51 -18.90
N ARG A 328 23.87 -32.78 -18.78
CA ARG A 328 23.28 -34.07 -19.23
C ARG A 328 22.06 -33.87 -20.13
N LYS A 329 21.93 -34.72 -21.17
CA LYS A 329 20.66 -34.94 -21.89
C LYS A 329 19.59 -35.19 -20.85
N ARG A 330 18.70 -34.20 -20.68
CA ARG A 330 17.72 -34.16 -19.60
C ARG A 330 16.87 -35.43 -19.66
N SER A 331 16.58 -36.03 -18.51
CA SER A 331 15.63 -37.14 -18.49
C SER A 331 14.28 -36.58 -18.96
N SER A 332 13.71 -37.15 -20.02
CA SER A 332 12.45 -36.69 -20.63
C SER A 332 11.33 -36.52 -19.59
N ARG A 333 11.33 -37.36 -18.54
CA ARG A 333 10.37 -37.28 -17.43
C ARG A 333 10.50 -36.03 -16.57
N LEU A 334 11.72 -35.53 -16.36
CA LEU A 334 11.95 -34.33 -15.54
C LEU A 334 11.63 -33.07 -16.32
N VAL A 335 11.96 -33.02 -17.62
CA VAL A 335 11.51 -31.96 -18.53
C VAL A 335 9.99 -31.94 -18.61
N ALA A 336 9.34 -33.09 -18.79
CA ALA A 336 7.89 -33.16 -18.82
C ALA A 336 7.25 -32.69 -17.50
N ARG A 337 7.88 -32.94 -16.35
CA ARG A 337 7.37 -32.47 -15.05
C ARG A 337 7.59 -30.96 -14.87
N GLU A 338 8.71 -30.42 -15.31
CA GLU A 338 8.98 -28.97 -15.30
C GLU A 338 8.06 -28.23 -16.27
N GLU A 339 7.84 -28.77 -17.47
CA GLU A 339 6.87 -28.25 -18.43
C GLU A 339 5.44 -28.34 -17.87
N GLU A 340 5.10 -29.42 -17.14
CA GLU A 340 3.80 -29.53 -16.47
C GLU A 340 3.64 -28.52 -15.33
N VAL A 341 4.68 -28.29 -14.53
CA VAL A 341 4.67 -27.27 -13.46
C VAL A 341 4.57 -25.88 -14.08
N ARG A 342 5.42 -25.57 -15.07
CA ARG A 342 5.38 -24.29 -15.79
C ARG A 342 4.02 -24.05 -16.46
N ARG A 343 3.41 -25.09 -17.03
CA ARG A 343 2.05 -25.00 -17.60
C ARG A 343 1.02 -24.72 -16.51
N LYS A 344 1.10 -25.38 -15.35
CA LYS A 344 0.18 -25.11 -14.22
C LYS A 344 0.36 -23.70 -13.65
N ASP A 345 1.59 -23.21 -13.58
CA ASP A 345 1.89 -21.86 -13.12
C ASP A 345 1.31 -20.81 -14.10
N LEU A 346 1.46 -21.02 -15.42
CA LEU A 346 0.84 -20.19 -16.45
C LEU A 346 -0.70 -20.26 -16.41
N GLU A 347 -1.26 -21.46 -16.21
CA GLU A 347 -2.71 -21.64 -16.04
C GLU A 347 -3.22 -20.91 -14.78
N SER A 348 -2.46 -20.93 -13.67
CA SER A 348 -2.80 -20.19 -12.45
C SER A 348 -2.75 -18.68 -12.66
N GLU A 349 -1.67 -18.17 -13.26
CA GLU A 349 -1.52 -16.74 -13.57
C GLU A 349 -2.68 -16.26 -14.46
N TRP A 350 -3.07 -17.10 -15.43
CA TRP A 350 -4.20 -16.80 -16.31
C TRP A 350 -5.54 -16.74 -15.55
N LEU A 351 -5.79 -17.68 -14.64
CA LEU A 351 -6.99 -17.68 -13.80
C LEU A 351 -7.05 -16.43 -12.90
N ASP A 352 -5.93 -16.04 -12.30
CA ASP A 352 -5.85 -14.86 -11.44
C ASP A 352 -6.12 -13.56 -12.21
N ARG A 353 -5.67 -13.48 -13.47
CA ARG A 353 -6.00 -12.36 -14.37
C ARG A 353 -7.47 -12.32 -14.76
N LEU A 354 -8.07 -13.47 -15.08
CA LEU A 354 -9.50 -13.57 -15.38
C LEU A 354 -10.35 -13.16 -14.17
N ASP A 355 -9.98 -13.59 -12.97
CA ASP A 355 -10.63 -13.17 -11.73
C ASP A 355 -10.49 -11.66 -11.51
N SER A 356 -9.32 -11.09 -11.77
CA SER A 356 -9.09 -9.65 -11.69
C SER A 356 -9.95 -8.85 -12.69
N ARG A 357 -10.08 -9.35 -13.93
CA ARG A 357 -10.98 -8.79 -14.95
C ARG A 357 -12.44 -8.80 -14.47
N ASP A 358 -12.90 -9.94 -13.97
CA ASP A 358 -14.27 -10.13 -13.47
C ASP A 358 -14.57 -9.22 -12.27
N GLN A 359 -13.63 -9.12 -11.33
CA GLN A 359 -13.74 -8.23 -10.19
C GLN A 359 -13.86 -6.77 -10.62
N PHE A 360 -13.06 -6.34 -11.61
CA PHE A 360 -13.11 -4.98 -12.15
C PHE A 360 -14.47 -4.68 -12.80
N VAL A 361 -14.95 -5.55 -13.68
CA VAL A 361 -16.24 -5.37 -14.37
C VAL A 361 -17.41 -5.33 -13.37
N ARG A 362 -17.40 -6.22 -12.37
CA ARG A 362 -18.41 -6.22 -11.30
C ARG A 362 -18.32 -4.98 -10.42
N ALA A 363 -17.11 -4.50 -10.10
CA ALA A 363 -16.91 -3.28 -9.32
C ALA A 363 -17.45 -2.05 -10.08
N ARG A 364 -17.11 -1.89 -11.36
CA ARG A 364 -17.61 -0.81 -12.23
C ARG A 364 -19.13 -0.84 -12.32
N SER A 365 -19.71 -2.01 -12.59
CA SER A 365 -21.17 -2.18 -12.69
C SER A 365 -21.89 -1.81 -11.40
N ARG A 366 -21.37 -2.23 -10.23
CA ARG A 366 -21.92 -1.86 -8.92
C ARG A 366 -21.87 -0.34 -8.68
N LEU A 367 -20.76 0.31 -9.03
CA LEU A 367 -20.56 1.76 -8.92
C LEU A 367 -21.51 2.54 -9.83
N VAL A 368 -21.62 2.14 -11.10
CA VAL A 368 -22.52 2.74 -12.09
C VAL A 368 -23.97 2.59 -11.66
N ASN A 369 -24.43 1.38 -11.33
CA ASN A 369 -25.82 1.14 -10.93
C ASN A 369 -26.21 1.94 -9.68
N ARG A 370 -25.29 2.08 -8.71
CA ARG A 370 -25.52 2.91 -7.51
C ARG A 370 -25.73 4.39 -7.88
N ASN A 371 -24.90 4.94 -8.77
CA ASN A 371 -25.02 6.34 -9.18
C ASN A 371 -26.21 6.57 -10.12
N VAL A 372 -26.47 5.67 -11.06
CA VAL A 372 -27.67 5.70 -11.92
C VAL A 372 -28.94 5.70 -11.07
N LYS A 373 -29.02 4.87 -10.02
CA LYS A 373 -30.15 4.88 -9.09
C LYS A 373 -30.31 6.24 -8.41
N LYS A 374 -29.23 6.80 -7.85
CA LYS A 374 -29.26 8.14 -7.21
C LYS A 374 -29.71 9.23 -8.17
N ILE A 375 -29.21 9.21 -9.42
CA ILE A 375 -29.61 10.15 -10.46
C ILE A 375 -31.10 9.98 -10.80
N LYS A 376 -31.58 8.74 -10.98
CA LYS A 376 -33.01 8.47 -11.21
C LYS A 376 -33.88 8.99 -10.07
N ASP A 377 -33.53 8.68 -8.82
CA ASP A 377 -34.28 9.10 -7.63
C ASP A 377 -34.35 10.65 -7.52
N TRP A 378 -33.23 11.32 -7.84
CA TRP A 378 -33.14 12.77 -7.83
C TRP A 378 -33.95 13.41 -8.97
N ILE A 379 -33.78 12.94 -10.21
CA ILE A 379 -34.57 13.39 -11.37
C ILE A 379 -36.05 13.19 -11.10
N TRP A 380 -36.43 12.03 -10.55
CA TRP A 380 -37.81 11.70 -10.21
C TRP A 380 -38.40 12.68 -9.20
N SER A 381 -37.66 12.98 -8.13
CA SER A 381 -38.07 13.96 -7.12
C SER A 381 -38.23 15.37 -7.72
N GLN A 382 -37.34 15.76 -8.63
CA GLN A 382 -37.43 17.04 -9.34
C GLN A 382 -38.62 17.09 -10.30
N LEU A 383 -38.90 16.02 -11.05
CA LEU A 383 -40.07 15.94 -11.93
C LEU A 383 -41.38 16.10 -11.15
N TRP A 384 -41.52 15.43 -10.00
CA TRP A 384 -42.67 15.61 -9.11
C TRP A 384 -42.77 17.04 -8.58
N SER A 385 -41.67 17.62 -8.10
CA SER A 385 -41.66 19.01 -7.61
C SER A 385 -42.06 20.01 -8.69
N ASN A 386 -41.52 19.86 -9.89
CA ASN A 386 -41.85 20.71 -11.04
C ASN A 386 -43.32 20.55 -11.44
N PHE A 387 -43.82 19.32 -11.50
CA PHE A 387 -45.23 19.03 -11.76
C PHE A 387 -46.15 19.67 -10.71
N GLU A 388 -45.85 19.51 -9.42
CA GLU A 388 -46.67 20.09 -8.34
C GLU A 388 -46.67 21.62 -8.36
N ASN A 389 -45.51 22.24 -8.65
CA ASN A 389 -45.41 23.69 -8.76
C ASN A 389 -46.23 24.23 -9.93
N ASP A 390 -46.14 23.60 -11.10
CA ASP A 390 -46.94 23.97 -12.27
C ASP A 390 -48.43 23.71 -12.04
N LEU A 391 -48.80 22.64 -11.33
CA LEU A 391 -50.18 22.35 -10.96
C LEU A 391 -50.74 23.39 -9.99
N ARG A 392 -49.95 23.89 -9.03
CA ARG A 392 -50.36 24.98 -8.13
C ARG A 392 -50.63 26.27 -8.90
N ILE A 393 -49.80 26.58 -9.89
CA ILE A 393 -49.99 27.76 -10.76
C ILE A 393 -51.24 27.58 -11.63
N THR A 394 -51.43 26.40 -12.22
CA THR A 394 -52.56 26.11 -13.12
C THR A 394 -53.91 26.13 -12.39
N ARG A 395 -53.95 25.69 -11.12
CA ARG A 395 -55.16 25.74 -10.28
C ARG A 395 -55.57 27.14 -9.82
N ALA A 396 -54.74 28.15 -10.04
CA ALA A 396 -55.08 29.54 -9.73
C ALA A 396 -56.07 30.14 -10.75
N ASP A 397 -56.28 29.51 -11.91
CA ASP A 397 -57.30 29.87 -12.90
C ASP A 397 -58.54 28.96 -12.77
N PRO A 398 -59.70 29.47 -12.32
CA PRO A 398 -60.89 28.66 -12.13
C PRO A 398 -61.68 28.56 -13.44
N THR A 399 -61.37 27.58 -14.29
CA THR A 399 -62.25 27.23 -15.41
C THR A 399 -62.56 25.73 -15.47
N LEU A 400 -63.85 25.43 -15.24
CA LEU A 400 -64.62 24.23 -15.62
C LEU A 400 -63.93 22.86 -15.47
N GLN A 401 -64.13 22.26 -14.30
CA GLN A 401 -63.89 20.83 -14.09
C GLN A 401 -64.92 19.99 -14.86
N LYS A 402 -64.50 19.33 -15.94
CA LYS A 402 -65.19 18.15 -16.46
C LYS A 402 -64.60 16.92 -15.77
N GLU A 403 -65.34 16.36 -14.83
CA GLU A 403 -65.04 15.05 -14.23
C GLU A 403 -65.45 13.95 -15.23
N GLY A 404 -64.48 13.17 -15.70
CA GLY A 404 -64.75 12.06 -16.63
C GLY A 404 -63.53 11.26 -17.10
N THR A 405 -62.30 11.77 -16.95
CA THR A 405 -61.06 11.07 -17.33
C THR A 405 -60.23 10.64 -16.12
N GLU A 406 -59.37 9.63 -16.31
CA GLU A 406 -58.51 9.08 -15.24
C GLU A 406 -57.53 10.10 -14.63
N LEU A 407 -57.23 11.17 -15.37
CA LEU A 407 -56.49 12.35 -14.94
C LEU A 407 -57.38 13.60 -15.09
N ALA A 408 -57.21 14.58 -14.20
CA ALA A 408 -57.95 15.84 -14.28
C ALA A 408 -57.48 16.69 -15.48
N ALA A 409 -58.33 17.59 -15.98
CA ALA A 409 -57.96 18.51 -17.06
C ALA A 409 -56.72 19.35 -16.73
N ASP A 410 -56.57 19.77 -15.47
CA ASP A 410 -55.39 20.48 -14.98
C ASP A 410 -54.12 19.61 -15.02
N ASP A 411 -54.24 18.31 -14.70
CA ASP A 411 -53.11 17.37 -14.75
C ASP A 411 -52.62 17.21 -16.20
N LEU A 412 -53.56 17.06 -17.16
CA LEU A 412 -53.23 16.96 -18.59
C LEU A 412 -52.63 18.26 -19.14
N LYS A 413 -53.11 19.43 -18.67
CA LYS A 413 -52.57 20.74 -19.05
C LYS A 413 -51.13 20.92 -18.56
N VAL A 414 -50.82 20.51 -17.34
CA VAL A 414 -49.45 20.56 -16.80
C VAL A 414 -48.52 19.59 -17.52
N LEU A 415 -48.97 18.35 -17.81
CA LEU A 415 -48.17 17.38 -18.56
C LEU A 415 -47.82 17.86 -19.97
N ALA A 416 -48.74 18.59 -20.63
CA ALA A 416 -48.56 19.07 -22.00
C ALA A 416 -47.85 20.44 -22.11
N GLN A 417 -48.11 21.35 -21.17
CA GLN A 417 -47.74 22.77 -21.28
C GLN A 417 -47.15 23.38 -20.00
N GLY A 418 -46.90 22.56 -18.97
CA GLY A 418 -46.30 23.03 -17.72
C GLY A 418 -44.90 23.61 -17.95
N THR A 419 -44.72 24.89 -17.61
CA THR A 419 -43.48 25.62 -17.91
C THR A 419 -42.23 25.01 -17.27
N ARG A 420 -42.36 24.36 -16.10
CA ARG A 420 -41.25 23.75 -15.36
C ARG A 420 -41.20 22.25 -15.54
N TYR A 421 -42.35 21.60 -15.71
CA TYR A 421 -42.42 20.17 -15.96
C TYR A 421 -41.90 19.83 -17.35
N VAL A 422 -42.29 20.56 -18.39
CA VAL A 422 -41.87 20.28 -19.78
C VAL A 422 -40.41 20.65 -20.03
N ASP A 423 -39.84 21.60 -19.27
CA ASP A 423 -38.39 21.90 -19.34
C ASP A 423 -37.56 20.68 -18.91
N TRP A 424 -36.58 20.31 -19.72
CA TRP A 424 -35.72 19.17 -19.46
C TRP A 424 -34.72 19.52 -18.36
N ILE A 425 -34.56 18.63 -17.40
CA ILE A 425 -33.63 18.83 -16.29
C ILE A 425 -32.18 18.78 -16.82
N CYS A 426 -31.92 17.85 -17.75
CA CYS A 426 -30.70 17.80 -18.55
C CYS A 426 -31.00 18.12 -20.02
N PRO A 427 -31.03 19.41 -20.43
CA PRO A 427 -31.36 19.77 -21.80
C PRO A 427 -30.21 19.38 -22.74
N LEU A 428 -30.57 18.77 -23.87
CA LEU A 428 -29.70 18.51 -25.01
C LEU A 428 -30.15 19.35 -26.20
N SER A 429 -29.24 19.71 -27.09
CA SER A 429 -29.63 20.28 -28.38
C SER A 429 -30.40 19.25 -29.21
N GLU A 430 -31.28 19.69 -30.12
CA GLU A 430 -32.02 18.78 -31.00
C GLU A 430 -31.08 17.85 -31.78
N THR A 431 -29.96 18.37 -32.26
CA THR A 431 -28.90 17.61 -32.93
C THR A 431 -28.27 16.56 -32.00
N ALA A 432 -28.06 16.88 -30.72
CA ALA A 432 -27.53 15.94 -29.73
C ALA A 432 -28.54 14.86 -29.33
N VAL A 433 -29.85 15.16 -29.36
CA VAL A 433 -30.93 14.18 -29.13
C VAL A 433 -30.98 13.16 -30.27
N VAL A 434 -30.89 13.62 -31.52
CA VAL A 434 -30.84 12.73 -32.69
C VAL A 434 -29.57 11.87 -32.69
N ALA A 435 -28.43 12.47 -32.33
CA ALA A 435 -27.17 11.74 -32.18
C ALA A 435 -27.27 10.67 -31.08
N ALA A 436 -27.87 10.99 -29.92
CA ALA A 436 -28.08 10.04 -28.84
C ALA A 436 -28.88 8.80 -29.31
N ALA A 437 -29.91 8.99 -30.13
CA ALA A 437 -30.71 7.90 -30.68
C ALA A 437 -29.95 7.03 -31.70
N ARG A 438 -29.01 7.62 -32.46
CA ARG A 438 -28.17 6.89 -33.44
C ARG A 438 -27.04 6.10 -32.81
N THR A 439 -26.50 6.59 -31.69
CA THR A 439 -25.35 5.96 -31.01
C THR A 439 -25.68 4.66 -30.26
N GLY A 440 -26.89 4.12 -30.37
CA GLY A 440 -27.37 3.00 -29.55
C GLY A 440 -27.03 1.58 -30.03
N THR A 441 -26.50 1.37 -31.24
CA THR A 441 -26.63 0.04 -31.89
C THR A 441 -25.37 -0.68 -32.37
N HIS A 442 -24.17 -0.10 -32.41
CA HIS A 442 -23.04 -0.78 -33.07
C HIS A 442 -21.68 -0.79 -32.36
N GLU A 443 -21.47 -0.02 -31.28
CA GLU A 443 -20.13 0.09 -30.67
C GLU A 443 -20.22 0.07 -29.13
N HIS A 444 -19.73 -1.03 -28.54
CA HIS A 444 -19.60 -1.22 -27.10
C HIS A 444 -18.13 -1.36 -26.72
N PRO A 445 -17.40 -0.25 -26.53
CA PRO A 445 -16.01 -0.32 -26.09
C PRO A 445 -15.95 -0.93 -24.68
N LEU A 446 -14.95 -1.78 -24.43
CA LEU A 446 -14.79 -2.47 -23.14
C LEU A 446 -14.22 -1.53 -22.06
N GLU A 447 -13.37 -0.59 -22.46
CA GLU A 447 -12.63 0.36 -21.60
C GLU A 447 -12.06 -0.35 -20.36
N LEU A 448 -11.30 -1.42 -20.60
CA LEU A 448 -10.59 -2.19 -19.58
C LEU A 448 -9.14 -1.69 -19.49
N PRO A 449 -8.57 -1.54 -18.27
CA PRO A 449 -7.14 -1.32 -18.10
C PRO A 449 -6.33 -2.45 -18.73
N LEU A 450 -5.12 -2.16 -19.24
CA LEU A 450 -4.27 -3.15 -19.93
C LEU A 450 -4.07 -4.45 -19.12
N ARG A 451 -3.86 -4.34 -17.81
CA ARG A 451 -3.72 -5.50 -16.89
C ARG A 451 -4.93 -6.44 -16.83
N CYS A 452 -6.09 -5.99 -17.32
CA CYS A 452 -7.33 -6.76 -17.37
C CYS A 452 -7.73 -7.14 -18.81
N CYS A 453 -6.96 -6.72 -19.81
CA CYS A 453 -7.18 -7.06 -21.22
C CYS A 453 -6.44 -8.34 -21.57
N VAL A 454 -7.05 -9.15 -22.45
CA VAL A 454 -6.37 -10.24 -23.15
C VAL A 454 -5.60 -9.66 -24.33
N THR A 455 -4.28 -9.81 -24.33
CA THR A 455 -3.40 -9.34 -25.41
C THR A 455 -3.10 -10.43 -26.43
N GLU A 456 -2.56 -10.06 -27.59
CA GLU A 456 -2.09 -11.01 -28.60
C GLU A 456 -1.02 -11.95 -28.03
N GLU A 457 -0.11 -11.43 -27.21
CA GLU A 457 0.90 -12.24 -26.51
C GLU A 457 0.26 -13.29 -25.59
N ASP A 458 -0.84 -12.95 -24.92
CA ASP A 458 -1.50 -13.89 -24.01
C ASP A 458 -2.13 -15.06 -24.80
N VAL A 459 -2.69 -14.77 -25.98
CA VAL A 459 -3.21 -15.80 -26.90
C VAL A 459 -2.07 -16.68 -27.43
N GLU A 460 -0.94 -16.08 -27.80
CA GLU A 460 0.26 -16.84 -28.20
C GLU A 460 0.81 -17.72 -27.07
N ARG A 461 0.68 -17.27 -25.81
CA ARG A 461 1.05 -18.04 -24.60
C ARG A 461 0.01 -19.11 -24.21
N GLY A 462 -1.11 -19.22 -24.93
CA GLY A 462 -2.10 -20.28 -24.75
C GLY A 462 -3.40 -19.85 -24.06
N ALA A 463 -3.71 -18.55 -24.00
CA ALA A 463 -5.02 -18.09 -23.54
C ALA A 463 -6.14 -18.64 -24.44
N THR A 464 -7.22 -19.11 -23.81
CA THR A 464 -8.38 -19.68 -24.50
C THR A 464 -9.38 -18.64 -25.00
N GLN A 465 -9.16 -17.36 -24.69
CA GLN A 465 -10.05 -16.25 -24.99
C GLN A 465 -9.54 -15.45 -26.19
N GLU A 466 -10.44 -14.90 -26.99
CA GLU A 466 -10.07 -13.98 -28.08
C GLU A 466 -9.47 -12.68 -27.54
N VAL A 467 -8.57 -12.07 -28.31
CA VAL A 467 -7.94 -10.79 -27.99
C VAL A 467 -9.02 -9.72 -27.79
N ASP A 468 -8.95 -9.00 -26.67
CA ASP A 468 -9.91 -7.93 -26.40
C ASP A 468 -9.66 -6.74 -27.34
N ASP A 469 -10.73 -6.14 -27.88
CA ASP A 469 -10.61 -4.88 -28.62
C ASP A 469 -10.19 -3.75 -27.67
N GLN A 470 -8.99 -3.23 -27.90
CA GLN A 470 -8.38 -2.18 -27.08
C GLN A 470 -8.70 -0.76 -27.56
N ARG A 471 -9.49 -0.62 -28.63
CA ARG A 471 -9.90 0.68 -29.17
C ARG A 471 -10.78 1.44 -28.17
N TRP A 472 -10.54 2.73 -28.06
CA TRP A 472 -11.36 3.64 -27.27
C TRP A 472 -12.17 4.56 -28.18
N VAL A 473 -13.35 4.98 -27.71
CA VAL A 473 -14.30 5.74 -28.54
C VAL A 473 -14.43 7.16 -28.02
N PHE A 474 -14.16 8.13 -28.89
CA PHE A 474 -14.39 9.54 -28.65
C PHE A 474 -15.70 10.00 -29.30
N LYS A 475 -16.60 10.60 -28.50
CA LYS A 475 -17.86 11.18 -28.97
C LYS A 475 -18.35 12.24 -27.99
N CYS A 476 -18.21 13.51 -28.34
CA CYS A 476 -18.49 14.64 -27.45
C CYS A 476 -19.91 15.22 -27.60
N VAL A 477 -20.50 15.68 -26.49
CA VAL A 477 -21.81 16.36 -26.46
C VAL A 477 -21.75 17.76 -27.10
N GLY A 478 -20.61 18.43 -27.02
CA GLY A 478 -20.41 19.74 -27.66
C GLY A 478 -20.32 19.68 -29.19
N GLU A 479 -20.09 18.49 -29.75
CA GLU A 479 -19.95 18.23 -31.18
C GLU A 479 -20.88 17.05 -31.58
N PRO A 480 -22.21 17.26 -31.52
CA PRO A 480 -23.16 16.18 -31.72
C PRO A 480 -23.20 15.68 -33.17
N GLU A 481 -22.78 16.49 -34.15
CA GLU A 481 -22.77 16.17 -35.57
C GLU A 481 -21.58 15.27 -36.00
N LEU A 482 -20.49 15.29 -35.23
CA LEU A 482 -19.30 14.48 -35.50
C LEU A 482 -19.62 12.98 -35.36
N GLU A 483 -19.15 12.10 -36.24
CA GLU A 483 -19.32 10.66 -36.02
C GLU A 483 -18.48 10.15 -34.84
N SER A 484 -18.81 8.98 -34.29
CA SER A 484 -17.97 8.35 -33.26
C SER A 484 -16.59 8.06 -33.84
N ILE A 485 -15.53 8.46 -33.14
CA ILE A 485 -14.16 8.19 -33.57
C ILE A 485 -13.62 7.04 -32.72
N CYS A 486 -13.26 5.94 -33.36
CA CYS A 486 -12.61 4.79 -32.74
C CYS A 486 -11.10 4.92 -32.91
N ILE A 487 -10.35 4.95 -31.82
CA ILE A 487 -8.90 5.15 -31.80
C ILE A 487 -8.25 3.90 -31.20
N GLY A 488 -7.45 3.19 -32.00
CA GLY A 488 -6.70 2.00 -31.59
C GLY A 488 -5.19 2.18 -31.63
N SER A 489 -4.69 3.23 -32.29
CA SER A 489 -3.26 3.45 -32.51
C SER A 489 -2.82 4.89 -32.22
N PRO A 490 -1.52 5.10 -31.92
CA PRO A 490 -0.97 6.44 -31.74
C PRO A 490 -1.08 7.31 -33.01
N GLU A 491 -1.02 6.71 -34.19
CA GLU A 491 -1.18 7.42 -35.47
C GLU A 491 -2.60 7.96 -35.66
N GLU A 492 -3.61 7.17 -35.28
CA GLU A 492 -5.01 7.60 -35.27
C GLU A 492 -5.25 8.70 -34.21
N GLU A 493 -4.67 8.57 -33.01
CA GLU A 493 -4.74 9.64 -32.00
C GLU A 493 -4.10 10.93 -32.53
N GLN A 494 -2.93 10.83 -33.18
CA GLN A 494 -2.23 11.97 -33.74
C GLN A 494 -3.02 12.64 -34.88
N LYS A 495 -3.68 11.85 -35.74
CA LYS A 495 -4.56 12.35 -36.81
C LYS A 495 -5.74 13.15 -36.26
N HIS A 496 -6.25 12.76 -35.10
CA HIS A 496 -7.37 13.42 -34.43
C HIS A 496 -6.93 14.36 -33.30
N PHE A 497 -5.63 14.63 -33.15
CA PHE A 497 -5.06 15.36 -32.02
C PHE A 497 -5.63 16.77 -31.89
N ASP A 498 -5.74 17.50 -33.00
CA ASP A 498 -6.27 18.86 -33.02
C ASP A 498 -7.70 18.90 -32.48
N LEU A 499 -8.54 17.94 -32.88
CA LEU A 499 -9.91 17.81 -32.41
C LEU A 499 -9.95 17.52 -30.90
N LEU A 500 -9.17 16.54 -30.46
CA LEU A 500 -9.10 16.10 -29.06
C LEU A 500 -8.53 17.18 -28.11
N THR A 501 -7.74 18.11 -28.63
CA THR A 501 -7.09 19.19 -27.85
C THR A 501 -7.72 20.56 -28.04
N GLN A 502 -8.61 20.74 -29.03
CA GLN A 502 -9.25 22.02 -29.39
C GLN A 502 -9.92 22.71 -28.19
N LYS A 503 -10.38 21.94 -27.21
CA LYS A 503 -11.10 22.42 -26.03
C LYS A 503 -10.28 22.34 -24.73
N GLY A 504 -8.94 22.36 -24.80
CA GLY A 504 -8.07 22.36 -23.62
C GLY A 504 -7.45 21.00 -23.29
N GLY A 505 -7.72 19.97 -24.11
CA GLY A 505 -7.08 18.66 -24.01
C GLY A 505 -7.54 17.79 -22.85
N SER A 506 -8.52 18.23 -22.05
CA SER A 506 -9.05 17.45 -20.91
C SER A 506 -10.20 16.55 -21.35
N LEU A 507 -10.04 15.25 -21.15
CA LEU A 507 -11.05 14.25 -21.49
C LEU A 507 -11.60 13.54 -20.25
N VAL A 508 -12.91 13.26 -20.30
CA VAL A 508 -13.65 12.47 -19.32
C VAL A 508 -14.44 11.37 -20.04
N CYS A 509 -14.57 10.18 -19.46
CA CYS A 509 -15.39 9.10 -20.02
C CYS A 509 -16.61 8.89 -19.15
N CYS A 510 -17.71 8.62 -19.82
CA CYS A 510 -18.91 8.17 -19.15
C CYS A 510 -18.78 6.70 -18.77
N GLU A 511 -18.86 6.39 -17.48
CA GLU A 511 -18.80 5.00 -16.99
C GLU A 511 -20.03 4.17 -17.37
N SER A 512 -21.11 4.81 -17.87
CA SER A 512 -22.32 4.12 -18.32
C SER A 512 -22.29 3.75 -19.81
N CYS A 513 -21.74 4.58 -20.69
CA CYS A 513 -21.69 4.30 -22.13
C CYS A 513 -20.26 4.09 -22.66
N LEU A 514 -19.26 4.25 -21.80
CA LEU A 514 -17.85 3.99 -22.04
C LEU A 514 -17.25 4.86 -23.17
N ARG A 515 -17.82 6.05 -23.39
CA ARG A 515 -17.34 7.01 -24.40
C ARG A 515 -16.64 8.20 -23.78
N TRP A 516 -15.54 8.59 -24.40
CA TRP A 516 -14.73 9.75 -24.05
C TRP A 516 -15.27 11.04 -24.64
N GLN A 517 -15.22 12.12 -23.86
CA GLN A 517 -15.78 13.43 -24.19
C GLN A 517 -14.85 14.52 -23.66
N HIS A 518 -14.84 15.67 -24.31
CA HIS A 518 -14.25 16.88 -23.73
C HIS A 518 -14.92 17.22 -22.39
N TRP A 519 -14.11 17.49 -21.39
CA TRP A 519 -14.58 17.97 -20.08
C TRP A 519 -15.19 19.37 -20.20
N GLU A 520 -14.58 20.22 -21.01
CA GLU A 520 -14.97 21.62 -21.20
C GLU A 520 -16.30 21.77 -21.95
N CYS A 521 -16.78 20.72 -22.61
CA CYS A 521 -18.08 20.69 -23.27
C CYS A 521 -19.23 20.24 -22.36
N GLN A 522 -18.98 19.93 -21.08
CA GLN A 522 -20.03 19.49 -20.16
C GLN A 522 -20.82 20.69 -19.63
N SER A 523 -22.15 20.64 -19.74
CA SER A 523 -23.01 21.75 -19.33
C SER A 523 -23.06 21.90 -17.81
N GLN A 524 -23.18 23.14 -17.32
CA GLN A 524 -23.31 23.40 -15.88
C GLN A 524 -24.57 22.74 -15.29
N ARG A 525 -25.67 22.62 -16.05
CA ARG A 525 -26.88 21.90 -15.63
C ARG A 525 -26.60 20.42 -15.39
N LEU A 526 -25.78 19.76 -16.22
CA LEU A 526 -25.35 18.38 -15.98
C LEU A 526 -24.52 18.27 -14.69
N LEU A 527 -23.54 19.14 -14.50
CA LEU A 527 -22.67 19.10 -13.32
C LEU A 527 -23.44 19.35 -12.02
N LEU A 528 -24.44 20.23 -12.04
CA LEU A 528 -25.37 20.46 -10.93
C LEU A 528 -26.29 19.26 -10.68
N LEU A 529 -26.80 18.60 -11.73
CA LEU A 529 -27.58 17.36 -11.60
C LEU A 529 -26.75 16.27 -10.92
N LEU A 530 -25.50 16.09 -11.36
CA LEU A 530 -24.61 15.08 -10.79
C LEU A 530 -24.27 15.41 -9.34
N ALA A 531 -24.00 16.69 -9.02
CA ALA A 531 -23.79 17.17 -7.66
C ALA A 531 -25.01 16.92 -6.76
N GLY A 532 -26.21 17.29 -7.22
CA GLY A 532 -27.46 17.15 -6.50
C GLY A 532 -27.80 15.70 -6.20
N SER A 533 -27.53 14.77 -7.14
CA SER A 533 -27.69 13.33 -6.91
C SER A 533 -26.78 12.77 -5.80
N GLN A 534 -25.69 13.49 -5.48
CA GLN A 534 -24.76 13.17 -4.41
C GLN A 534 -24.99 13.97 -3.12
N GLY A 535 -26.02 14.83 -3.08
CA GLY A 535 -26.31 15.70 -1.94
C GLY A 535 -25.36 16.90 -1.81
N LYS A 536 -24.73 17.32 -2.91
CA LYS A 536 -23.88 18.51 -2.96
C LYS A 536 -24.61 19.66 -3.66
N ASP A 537 -24.54 20.85 -3.09
CA ASP A 537 -25.17 22.07 -3.64
C ASP A 537 -24.24 22.86 -4.58
N VAL A 538 -22.97 22.45 -4.69
CA VAL A 538 -21.94 23.08 -5.53
C VAL A 538 -21.67 22.19 -6.75
N PRO A 539 -21.53 22.76 -7.97
CA PRO A 539 -21.24 21.97 -9.16
C PRO A 539 -19.93 21.20 -9.01
N LEU A 540 -19.93 19.95 -9.47
CA LEU A 540 -18.74 19.10 -9.47
C LEU A 540 -17.68 19.68 -10.41
N THR A 541 -16.42 19.54 -10.00
CA THR A 541 -15.26 20.07 -10.71
C THR A 541 -14.44 18.97 -11.37
N ALA A 542 -13.46 19.37 -12.17
CA ALA A 542 -12.51 18.45 -12.80
C ALA A 542 -11.83 17.48 -11.82
N ARG A 543 -11.61 17.91 -10.57
CA ARG A 543 -10.93 17.12 -9.53
C ARG A 543 -11.79 15.97 -8.99
N ASP A 544 -13.10 16.05 -9.18
CA ASP A 544 -14.06 15.05 -8.69
C ASP A 544 -14.12 13.81 -9.60
N PHE A 545 -13.55 13.86 -10.82
CA PHE A 545 -13.64 12.81 -11.83
C PHE A 545 -12.26 12.36 -12.35
N GLY A 546 -12.20 11.19 -12.99
CA GLY A 546 -10.99 10.62 -13.60
C GLY A 546 -10.63 11.27 -14.94
N ILE A 547 -10.28 12.56 -14.92
CA ILE A 547 -9.92 13.34 -16.11
C ILE A 547 -8.49 13.05 -16.58
N VAL A 548 -8.32 12.94 -17.89
CA VAL A 548 -7.04 12.71 -18.56
C VAL A 548 -6.73 13.90 -19.46
N HIS A 549 -5.48 14.37 -19.45
CA HIS A 549 -5.04 15.46 -20.32
C HIS A 549 -4.19 14.89 -21.46
N LEU A 550 -4.58 15.16 -22.71
CA LEU A 550 -3.84 14.81 -23.91
C LEU A 550 -2.84 15.91 -24.26
N GLY A 551 -1.64 15.54 -24.74
CA GLY A 551 -0.64 16.51 -25.22
C GLY A 551 0.26 17.16 -24.16
N HIS A 552 0.12 16.83 -22.87
CA HIS A 552 1.17 17.05 -21.89
C HIS A 552 1.99 15.77 -21.74
N ALA A 553 3.27 15.86 -22.09
CA ALA A 553 4.25 14.82 -21.79
C ALA A 553 3.99 14.27 -20.38
N ALA A 554 3.88 12.95 -20.27
CA ALA A 554 3.83 12.21 -19.02
C ALA A 554 5.17 12.31 -18.26
N ALA A 555 5.60 13.53 -17.95
CA ALA A 555 6.88 13.86 -17.36
C ALA A 555 6.79 15.11 -16.47
N GLN A 556 5.81 15.14 -15.57
CA GLN A 556 6.00 15.74 -14.25
C GLN A 556 5.17 14.91 -13.26
N PRO A 557 5.76 13.99 -12.47
CA PRO A 557 5.10 13.56 -11.26
C PRO A 557 4.90 14.83 -10.43
N SER A 558 3.63 15.21 -10.23
CA SER A 558 3.25 16.28 -9.33
C SER A 558 4.02 16.10 -8.01
N ARG A 559 4.97 17.00 -7.74
CA ARG A 559 5.83 17.01 -6.54
C ARG A 559 5.06 17.18 -5.22
N ARG A 560 3.72 17.12 -5.25
CA ARG A 560 2.85 17.10 -4.08
C ARG A 560 1.70 16.11 -4.30
N SER A 561 1.98 14.81 -4.20
CA SER A 561 0.97 13.85 -3.81
C SER A 561 1.61 12.70 -3.03
N SER A 562 0.91 12.29 -1.99
CA SER A 562 1.37 11.63 -0.79
C SER A 562 1.68 10.13 -0.95
N ARG A 563 2.33 9.60 0.10
CA ARG A 563 2.84 8.24 0.37
C ARG A 563 1.94 7.02 0.05
N ARG A 564 0.77 7.15 -0.59
CA ARG A 564 -0.10 6.01 -0.93
C ARG A 564 0.10 5.43 -2.33
N ALA A 565 0.63 6.18 -3.29
CA ALA A 565 0.82 5.67 -4.65
C ALA A 565 1.96 4.65 -4.78
N ALA A 566 2.83 4.53 -3.77
CA ALA A 566 3.93 3.57 -3.76
C ALA A 566 3.55 2.19 -3.18
N MET A 567 2.28 1.98 -2.77
CA MET A 567 1.80 0.69 -2.24
C MET A 567 0.78 0.00 -3.16
N ALA A 568 0.55 0.53 -4.37
CA ALA A 568 -0.32 -0.10 -5.38
C ALA A 568 0.46 -0.80 -6.52
N ASN A 569 1.79 -0.84 -6.44
CA ASN A 569 2.68 -1.54 -7.37
C ASN A 569 3.46 -2.68 -6.69
N ASP A 570 3.01 -3.13 -5.52
CA ASP A 570 3.60 -4.26 -4.80
C ASP A 570 2.73 -5.50 -5.05
N ASP A 571 2.77 -6.00 -6.28
CA ASP A 571 2.54 -7.41 -6.56
C ASP A 571 3.63 -7.85 -7.53
N GLY A 572 4.68 -8.42 -6.95
CA GLY A 572 5.81 -8.98 -7.66
C GLY A 572 5.42 -10.25 -8.38
N THR A 573 5.39 -10.21 -9.72
CA THR A 573 5.57 -11.37 -10.60
C THR A 573 5.90 -10.92 -12.02
N VAL A 574 6.95 -10.11 -12.18
CA VAL A 574 7.66 -10.03 -13.48
C VAL A 574 9.15 -9.92 -13.19
N LEU A 575 9.78 -11.08 -12.98
CA LEU A 575 11.24 -11.21 -13.03
C LEU A 575 11.57 -12.06 -14.26
N ASN A 576 12.49 -11.51 -15.06
CA ASN A 576 13.24 -12.12 -16.17
C ASN A 576 12.61 -12.06 -17.57
N SER A 577 12.73 -10.89 -18.20
CA SER A 577 13.37 -10.83 -19.53
C SER A 577 14.30 -9.62 -19.59
N ALA A 578 15.59 -9.87 -19.40
CA ALA A 578 16.61 -9.01 -20.00
C ALA A 578 16.42 -9.05 -21.52
N ASP A 579 16.62 -7.91 -22.18
CA ASP A 579 16.45 -7.66 -23.62
C ASP A 579 15.01 -7.40 -24.10
N TYR A 580 14.40 -6.29 -23.66
CA TYR A 580 13.46 -5.57 -24.52
C TYR A 580 13.80 -4.08 -24.49
N SER A 581 14.08 -3.56 -25.68
CA SER A 581 14.24 -2.14 -25.96
C SER A 581 13.08 -1.34 -25.37
N ALA A 582 13.38 -0.21 -24.74
CA ALA A 582 12.41 0.79 -24.35
C ALA A 582 11.74 1.43 -25.59
N GLU A 583 10.85 0.69 -26.26
CA GLU A 583 9.84 1.29 -27.11
C GLU A 583 8.80 1.95 -26.19
N SER A 584 8.51 3.23 -26.44
CA SER A 584 7.50 3.99 -25.72
C SER A 584 6.13 3.39 -25.98
N HIS A 585 5.71 2.40 -25.17
CA HIS A 585 4.37 1.85 -25.25
C HIS A 585 3.35 2.99 -25.11
N TYR A 586 2.57 3.19 -26.17
CA TYR A 586 1.47 4.14 -26.21
C TYR A 586 0.48 3.80 -25.09
N LEU A 587 0.31 4.72 -24.14
CA LEU A 587 -0.67 4.57 -23.06
C LEU A 587 -2.01 5.16 -23.50
N ARG A 588 -3.04 4.32 -23.57
CA ARG A 588 -4.41 4.75 -23.87
C ARG A 588 -4.92 5.67 -22.76
N PRO A 589 -5.92 6.52 -23.04
CA PRO A 589 -6.54 7.36 -22.02
C PRO A 589 -7.02 6.56 -20.80
N THR A 590 -7.56 5.35 -20.97
CA THR A 590 -8.02 4.50 -19.85
C THR A 590 -6.88 4.07 -18.93
N ASP A 591 -5.68 3.85 -19.45
CA ASP A 591 -4.50 3.47 -18.67
C ASP A 591 -3.88 4.67 -17.94
N LYS A 592 -4.13 5.90 -18.41
CA LYS A 592 -3.71 7.17 -17.77
C LYS A 592 -4.63 7.59 -16.60
N ARG A 593 -5.76 6.90 -16.40
CA ARG A 593 -6.74 7.24 -15.36
C ARG A 593 -6.30 6.81 -13.97
N LYS A 594 -6.85 7.52 -12.98
CA LYS A 594 -6.82 7.05 -11.60
C LYS A 594 -7.62 5.75 -11.45
N PRO A 595 -7.23 4.85 -10.53
CA PRO A 595 -7.94 3.60 -10.26
C PRO A 595 -9.43 3.80 -9.96
N LEU A 596 -10.22 2.79 -10.36
CA LEU A 596 -11.67 2.76 -10.12
C LEU A 596 -11.97 2.87 -8.61
N GLY A 597 -12.81 3.83 -8.23
CA GLY A 597 -13.22 4.06 -6.84
C GLY A 597 -12.45 5.18 -6.12
N GLU A 598 -11.33 5.66 -6.65
CA GLU A 598 -10.63 6.83 -6.11
C GLU A 598 -11.24 8.16 -6.58
N THR A 599 -11.86 8.17 -7.76
CA THR A 599 -12.58 9.31 -8.33
C THR A 599 -14.07 9.03 -8.46
N GLY A 600 -14.88 10.09 -8.51
CA GLY A 600 -16.30 10.00 -8.76
C GLY A 600 -16.64 9.38 -10.13
N VAL A 601 -17.84 8.79 -10.21
CA VAL A 601 -18.37 8.18 -11.43
C VAL A 601 -19.00 9.28 -12.29
N PHE A 602 -18.48 9.47 -13.51
CA PHE A 602 -19.05 10.41 -14.46
C PHE A 602 -20.12 9.74 -15.34
N ILE A 603 -21.30 10.35 -15.44
CA ILE A 603 -22.39 9.93 -16.32
C ILE A 603 -22.71 11.12 -17.24
N CYS A 604 -22.61 10.92 -18.56
CA CYS A 604 -22.72 12.00 -19.53
C CYS A 604 -24.17 12.46 -19.74
N ALA A 605 -24.33 13.63 -20.38
CA ALA A 605 -25.63 14.23 -20.67
C ALA A 605 -26.56 13.30 -21.48
N TRP A 606 -26.03 12.51 -22.43
CA TRP A 606 -26.84 11.55 -23.19
C TRP A 606 -27.44 10.45 -22.31
N CYS A 607 -26.63 9.90 -21.40
CA CYS A 607 -27.11 8.89 -20.46
C CYS A 607 -28.14 9.49 -19.50
N CYS A 608 -27.88 10.67 -18.93
CA CYS A 608 -28.84 11.36 -18.06
C CYS A 608 -30.16 11.69 -18.78
N TYR A 609 -30.10 12.15 -20.02
CA TYR A 609 -31.28 12.39 -20.86
C TYR A 609 -32.08 11.11 -21.11
N GLY A 610 -31.40 9.99 -21.40
CA GLY A 610 -32.05 8.69 -21.55
C GLY A 610 -32.78 8.23 -20.28
N LEU A 611 -32.17 8.46 -19.11
CA LEU A 611 -32.79 8.17 -17.81
C LEU A 611 -34.02 9.07 -17.57
N GLU A 612 -33.91 10.37 -17.85
CA GLU A 612 -35.04 11.31 -17.71
C GLU A 612 -36.18 10.96 -18.66
N LYS A 613 -35.89 10.60 -19.91
CA LYS A 613 -36.89 10.17 -20.90
C LYS A 613 -37.69 8.96 -20.40
N GLN A 614 -37.00 7.93 -19.90
CA GLN A 614 -37.64 6.73 -19.32
C GLN A 614 -38.57 7.08 -18.14
N LEU A 615 -38.13 7.98 -17.27
CA LEU A 615 -38.94 8.43 -16.14
C LEU A 615 -40.16 9.23 -16.59
N ARG A 616 -40.00 10.15 -17.55
CA ARG A 616 -41.10 10.94 -18.12
C ARG A 616 -42.14 10.07 -18.83
N GLU A 617 -41.73 9.01 -19.51
CA GLU A 617 -42.65 8.03 -20.12
C GLU A 617 -43.46 7.26 -19.07
N THR A 618 -42.85 6.99 -17.90
CA THR A 618 -43.49 6.27 -16.78
C THR A 618 -44.38 7.18 -15.91
N PHE A 619 -44.07 8.48 -15.87
CA PHE A 619 -44.71 9.45 -14.98
C PHE A 619 -46.24 9.55 -15.11
N PRO A 620 -46.86 9.63 -16.31
CA PRO A 620 -48.31 9.70 -16.44
C PRO A 620 -49.04 8.48 -15.86
N VAL A 621 -48.43 7.29 -15.97
CA VAL A 621 -49.00 6.03 -15.47
C VAL A 621 -48.97 6.00 -13.94
N GLU A 622 -47.90 6.47 -13.32
CA GLU A 622 -47.82 6.59 -11.86
C GLU A 622 -48.76 7.67 -11.32
N LEU A 623 -48.87 8.81 -12.03
CA LEU A 623 -49.80 9.88 -11.67
C LEU A 623 -51.26 9.39 -11.71
N SER A 624 -51.66 8.65 -12.75
CA SER A 624 -53.02 8.12 -12.85
C SER A 624 -53.33 7.11 -11.73
N ALA A 625 -52.37 6.24 -11.40
CA ALA A 625 -52.47 5.30 -10.28
C ALA A 625 -52.60 6.04 -8.93
N LEU A 626 -51.83 7.12 -8.72
CA LEU A 626 -51.89 7.94 -7.52
C LEU A 626 -53.25 8.66 -7.41
N ARG A 627 -53.77 9.22 -8.50
CA ARG A 627 -55.10 9.83 -8.56
C ARG A 627 -56.24 8.83 -8.32
N ALA A 628 -56.13 7.61 -8.86
CA ALA A 628 -57.08 6.53 -8.61
C ALA A 628 -57.08 6.12 -7.12
N LYS A 629 -55.89 6.02 -6.50
CA LYS A 629 -55.77 5.75 -5.05
C LYS A 629 -56.36 6.88 -4.20
N GLN A 630 -56.14 8.14 -4.57
CA GLN A 630 -56.75 9.30 -3.89
C GLN A 630 -58.27 9.29 -3.99
N ARG A 631 -58.83 8.98 -5.16
CA ARG A 631 -60.29 8.82 -5.38
C ARG A 631 -60.87 7.71 -4.52
N ARG A 632 -60.31 6.50 -4.56
CA ARG A 632 -60.73 5.37 -3.71
C ARG A 632 -60.68 5.71 -2.22
N ASN A 633 -59.63 6.40 -1.76
CA ASN A 633 -59.51 6.84 -0.37
C ASN A 633 -60.57 7.89 -0.01
N ARG A 634 -60.95 8.77 -0.94
CA ARG A 634 -62.01 9.76 -0.74
C ARG A 634 -63.37 9.08 -0.64
N GLU A 635 -63.68 8.19 -1.58
CA GLU A 635 -64.89 7.37 -1.60
C GLU A 635 -65.02 6.51 -0.35
N GLU A 636 -63.94 5.89 0.11
CA GLU A 636 -63.94 5.09 1.34
C GLU A 636 -64.13 5.96 2.60
N ARG A 637 -63.51 7.14 2.66
CA ARG A 637 -63.78 8.11 3.74
C ARG A 637 -65.22 8.59 3.73
N GLU A 638 -65.79 8.83 2.55
CA GLU A 638 -67.18 9.23 2.39
C GLU A 638 -68.15 8.10 2.76
N ARG A 639 -67.87 6.87 2.35
CA ARG A 639 -68.59 5.66 2.75
C ARG A 639 -68.56 5.48 4.27
N ARG A 640 -67.41 5.68 4.92
CA ARG A 640 -67.29 5.66 6.40
C ARG A 640 -68.08 6.78 7.06
N ARG A 641 -68.10 7.99 6.49
CA ARG A 641 -68.93 9.10 6.98
C ARG A 641 -70.42 8.78 6.85
N GLN A 642 -70.86 8.27 5.70
CA GLN A 642 -72.26 7.87 5.48
C GLN A 642 -72.68 6.71 6.39
N ALA A 643 -71.80 5.72 6.61
CA ALA A 643 -72.04 4.63 7.56
C ALA A 643 -72.18 5.14 9.01
N ALA A 644 -71.35 6.11 9.43
CA ALA A 644 -71.44 6.74 10.75
C ALA A 644 -72.73 7.57 10.93
N VAL A 645 -73.19 8.28 9.90
CA VAL A 645 -74.47 9.01 9.91
C VAL A 645 -75.65 8.03 9.98
N ASN A 646 -75.62 6.93 9.23
CA ASN A 646 -76.67 5.91 9.23
C ASN A 646 -76.72 5.10 10.54
N SER A 647 -75.59 4.85 11.21
CA SER A 647 -75.57 4.22 12.54
C SER A 647 -76.08 5.14 13.64
N SER A 648 -75.94 6.47 13.50
CA SER A 648 -76.47 7.45 14.45
C SER A 648 -78.00 7.63 14.34
N SER A 649 -78.63 7.19 13.24
CA SER A 649 -80.09 7.27 13.03
C SER A 649 -80.86 6.05 13.54
N ARG A 650 -80.19 5.00 14.06
CA ARG A 650 -80.83 3.82 14.66
C ARG A 650 -80.47 3.70 16.14
N VAL A 651 -81.06 4.57 16.96
CA VAL A 651 -81.23 4.33 18.40
C VAL A 651 -82.72 4.42 18.73
N PRO A 652 -83.41 3.31 19.07
CA PRO A 652 -84.70 3.38 19.72
C PRO A 652 -84.54 3.54 21.23
N VAL A 653 -85.34 4.44 21.78
CA VAL A 653 -85.53 4.70 23.21
C VAL A 653 -86.36 3.55 23.81
N ASN A 654 -85.81 2.77 24.74
CA ASN A 654 -86.45 2.33 26.00
C ASN A 654 -85.64 1.27 26.78
N GLY A 655 -85.38 1.57 28.06
CA GLY A 655 -85.80 0.73 29.19
C GLY A 655 -84.96 -0.49 29.64
N THR A 656 -84.19 -0.27 30.71
CA THR A 656 -83.98 -1.13 31.90
C THR A 656 -83.02 -2.35 31.92
N PHE A 657 -82.04 -2.23 32.84
CA PHE A 657 -81.35 -3.17 33.74
C PHE A 657 -80.43 -4.33 33.26
N SER A 658 -79.17 -4.19 33.73
CA SER A 658 -78.35 -5.16 34.49
C SER A 658 -77.07 -5.73 33.85
N THR A 659 -75.94 -5.19 34.35
CA THR A 659 -74.67 -5.80 34.78
C THR A 659 -73.94 -6.83 33.88
N VAL A 660 -72.67 -6.50 33.57
CA VAL A 660 -71.41 -7.22 33.89
C VAL A 660 -70.35 -7.03 32.79
N SER A 661 -69.29 -6.30 33.15
CA SER A 661 -67.86 -6.47 32.85
C SER A 661 -67.28 -6.51 31.42
N VAL A 662 -66.33 -5.58 31.16
CA VAL A 662 -64.86 -5.76 30.93
C VAL A 662 -64.34 -4.68 29.96
N ALA A 663 -63.31 -3.94 30.43
CA ALA A 663 -62.55 -2.87 29.75
C ALA A 663 -61.50 -3.45 28.74
N PRO A 664 -60.63 -2.68 28.02
CA PRO A 664 -60.33 -1.24 28.17
C PRO A 664 -59.99 -0.42 26.89
N ALA A 665 -59.87 0.89 27.17
CA ALA A 665 -58.89 1.88 26.70
C ALA A 665 -58.86 2.39 25.25
N VAL A 666 -59.08 3.71 25.21
CA VAL A 666 -59.23 4.63 24.09
C VAL A 666 -57.88 5.28 23.75
N SER A 667 -57.57 5.36 22.46
CA SER A 667 -56.58 6.31 21.91
C SER A 667 -57.24 7.64 21.59
N ALA A 668 -56.54 8.70 21.98
CA ALA A 668 -56.84 10.10 21.74
C ALA A 668 -56.84 10.49 20.26
N VAL A 669 -57.67 11.48 19.89
CA VAL A 669 -57.33 12.49 18.87
C VAL A 669 -57.96 13.84 19.30
N PRO A 670 -57.21 14.96 19.24
CA PRO A 670 -57.70 16.31 19.52
C PRO A 670 -58.06 17.08 18.24
N ALA A 671 -58.77 18.21 18.40
CA ALA A 671 -58.69 19.47 17.63
C ALA A 671 -59.95 20.35 17.95
N PRO A 672 -60.07 21.61 17.48
CA PRO A 672 -59.19 22.76 17.68
C PRO A 672 -59.94 24.12 17.85
N LEU A 673 -59.16 25.21 18.02
CA LEU A 673 -59.33 26.58 17.48
C LEU A 673 -60.37 27.56 18.10
N LYS A 674 -59.88 28.73 18.56
CA LYS A 674 -60.00 30.06 17.87
C LYS A 674 -59.53 31.28 18.73
N THR A 675 -58.77 32.17 18.06
CA THR A 675 -58.70 33.67 18.03
C THR A 675 -59.23 34.49 19.24
N GLU A 676 -58.65 35.62 19.71
CA GLU A 676 -58.02 36.79 19.04
C GLU A 676 -57.35 37.73 20.10
N GLU A 677 -56.43 38.57 19.62
CA GLU A 677 -56.05 39.94 20.04
C GLU A 677 -55.34 40.32 21.38
N SER A 678 -54.27 41.10 21.17
CA SER A 678 -53.84 42.33 21.88
C SER A 678 -52.58 42.30 22.78
N SER A 679 -51.53 42.96 22.23
CA SER A 679 -50.63 43.95 22.87
C SER A 679 -49.85 43.60 24.14
N THR A 680 -48.51 43.63 24.07
CA THR A 680 -47.65 44.72 24.62
C THR A 680 -46.15 44.41 24.45
N MET A 681 -45.35 45.46 24.60
CA MET A 681 -43.98 45.70 24.09
C MET A 681 -42.81 44.99 24.80
N SER A 682 -41.65 45.08 24.13
CA SER A 682 -40.27 45.22 24.70
C SER A 682 -39.64 43.93 25.28
N THR A 683 -38.36 43.60 25.11
CA THR A 683 -37.13 44.35 24.79
C THR A 683 -35.98 43.35 24.54
N VAL A 684 -34.99 43.72 23.71
CA VAL A 684 -33.53 43.47 23.86
C VAL A 684 -32.97 42.03 23.72
N ALA A 685 -32.12 41.85 22.71
CA ALA A 685 -31.12 40.77 22.55
C ALA A 685 -29.86 41.04 23.43
N PRO A 686 -28.73 40.28 23.44
CA PRO A 686 -28.39 38.99 22.82
C PRO A 686 -27.56 38.04 23.75
N SER A 687 -26.98 36.97 23.15
CA SER A 687 -25.64 36.38 23.42
C SER A 687 -25.54 34.96 24.03
N THR A 688 -24.98 34.06 23.19
CA THR A 688 -23.91 33.06 23.41
C THR A 688 -23.74 32.36 24.77
N ASN A 689 -23.63 31.02 24.75
CA ASN A 689 -22.45 30.33 25.32
C ASN A 689 -22.32 28.84 24.94
N SER A 690 -21.07 28.46 24.67
CA SER A 690 -20.50 27.10 24.70
C SER A 690 -20.37 26.58 26.15
N PRO A 691 -20.07 25.29 26.37
CA PRO A 691 -18.75 24.91 26.96
C PRO A 691 -18.28 23.51 26.48
N PHE A 692 -17.16 22.91 26.92
CA PHE A 692 -15.73 23.28 27.07
C PHE A 692 -15.00 21.93 27.33
N VAL A 693 -13.71 21.86 27.02
CA VAL A 693 -12.77 20.72 27.20
C VAL A 693 -12.16 20.71 28.61
N ILE A 694 -11.87 19.54 29.21
CA ILE A 694 -10.79 19.35 30.23
C ILE A 694 -10.20 17.92 30.16
N ASP A 695 -8.86 17.82 30.19
CA ASP A 695 -8.00 16.71 30.66
C ASP A 695 -6.88 17.37 31.51
N PRO A 696 -6.34 16.81 32.63
CA PRO A 696 -5.18 15.88 32.56
C PRO A 696 -4.93 14.88 33.77
N GLN A 697 -4.17 13.80 33.46
CA GLN A 697 -3.15 12.99 34.23
C GLN A 697 -3.27 12.64 35.74
N GLN A 698 -3.12 11.33 36.10
CA GLN A 698 -1.95 10.70 36.81
C GLN A 698 -2.21 9.24 37.32
N VAL A 699 -1.13 8.45 37.41
CA VAL A 699 -0.95 7.02 37.83
C VAL A 699 -1.01 6.84 39.36
N PRO A 700 -1.19 5.61 39.93
CA PRO A 700 -0.03 4.83 40.42
C PRO A 700 -0.10 3.27 40.29
N HIS A 701 1.09 2.65 40.40
CA HIS A 701 1.47 1.22 40.61
C HIS A 701 0.61 0.42 41.63
N ASN A 702 0.49 -0.93 41.69
CA ASN A 702 1.47 -2.04 41.58
C ASN A 702 0.80 -3.46 41.63
N LEU A 703 1.54 -4.49 41.17
CA LEU A 703 1.61 -5.92 41.59
C LEU A 703 0.71 -7.06 41.01
N SER A 704 1.41 -7.98 40.34
CA SER A 704 1.25 -9.41 40.02
C SER A 704 0.12 -10.25 40.64
N THR A 705 -0.49 -11.11 39.80
CA THR A 705 -0.46 -12.58 40.00
C THR A 705 -0.91 -13.34 38.74
N ALA A 706 -0.27 -14.50 38.55
CA ALA A 706 -0.45 -15.47 37.48
C ALA A 706 -1.85 -16.11 37.43
N ASN A 707 -2.27 -16.60 36.26
CA ASN A 707 -2.71 -17.99 36.09
C ASN A 707 -3.01 -18.34 34.62
N GLY A 708 -2.74 -19.61 34.31
CA GLY A 708 -2.65 -20.17 32.97
C GLY A 708 -3.97 -20.36 32.23
N ALA A 709 -3.86 -20.42 30.91
CA ALA A 709 -4.92 -20.85 30.01
C ALA A 709 -4.68 -22.30 29.59
N THR A 710 -5.57 -23.18 30.06
CA THR A 710 -5.69 -24.58 29.64
C THR A 710 -6.98 -24.72 28.82
N GLN A 711 -6.84 -25.21 27.57
CA GLN A 711 -7.83 -25.97 26.76
C GLN A 711 -9.16 -25.24 26.41
N VAL A 712 -9.98 -25.57 25.39
CA VAL A 712 -10.21 -26.74 24.55
C VAL A 712 -10.74 -26.26 23.18
N SER A 713 -10.39 -27.04 22.16
CA SER A 713 -11.03 -27.31 20.86
C SER A 713 -12.54 -27.07 20.71
N ASP A 714 -12.98 -26.72 19.48
CA ASP A 714 -13.93 -27.56 18.72
C ASP A 714 -14.06 -27.07 17.26
N SER A 715 -13.84 -27.96 16.31
CA SER A 715 -14.22 -27.80 14.89
C SER A 715 -14.66 -29.15 14.35
N THR A 716 -15.84 -29.11 13.73
CA THR A 716 -16.74 -30.21 13.43
C THR A 716 -16.40 -30.95 12.13
N ALA A 717 -16.31 -32.28 12.28
CA ALA A 717 -16.78 -33.37 11.41
C ALA A 717 -16.72 -33.26 9.87
N SER A 718 -15.81 -34.06 9.31
CA SER A 718 -15.81 -34.58 7.93
C SER A 718 -16.81 -35.74 7.75
N ALA A 719 -17.46 -35.81 6.59
CA ALA A 719 -18.19 -36.98 6.12
C ALA A 719 -17.63 -37.46 4.76
N THR A 720 -17.07 -38.66 4.75
CA THR A 720 -16.74 -39.47 3.57
C THR A 720 -18.00 -40.07 2.92
N PRO A 721 -17.91 -40.54 1.67
CA PRO A 721 -18.17 -41.97 1.48
C PRO A 721 -17.21 -42.67 0.51
N SER A 722 -16.87 -43.89 0.90
CA SER A 722 -16.20 -44.92 0.09
C SER A 722 -17.26 -45.76 -0.64
N GLY A 723 -16.98 -46.18 -1.88
CA GLY A 723 -17.78 -47.16 -2.60
C GLY A 723 -17.02 -47.76 -3.78
N SER A 724 -16.49 -48.97 -3.58
CA SER A 724 -15.76 -49.74 -4.59
C SER A 724 -16.72 -50.47 -5.54
N THR A 725 -16.36 -50.63 -6.81
CA THR A 725 -16.67 -51.84 -7.59
C THR A 725 -15.77 -51.90 -8.82
N THR A 726 -14.84 -52.86 -8.81
CA THR A 726 -14.14 -53.37 -9.99
C THR A 726 -15.08 -54.26 -10.80
N PRO A 727 -14.86 -54.40 -12.12
CA PRO A 727 -14.69 -55.77 -12.60
C PRO A 727 -13.52 -55.99 -13.57
N LEU A 728 -12.99 -57.20 -13.37
CA LEU A 728 -12.24 -58.14 -14.19
C LEU A 728 -11.82 -57.82 -15.65
N ILE A 729 -10.58 -58.23 -15.86
CA ILE A 729 -9.79 -58.47 -17.08
C ILE A 729 -10.50 -59.37 -18.11
N GLN A 730 -10.42 -59.00 -19.39
CA GLN A 730 -10.32 -59.93 -20.53
C GLN A 730 -9.43 -59.31 -21.64
N ARG A 731 -8.28 -59.94 -21.89
CA ARG A 731 -7.60 -60.02 -23.20
C ARG A 731 -7.51 -61.52 -23.49
N PRO A 732 -7.73 -62.00 -24.74
CA PRO A 732 -6.59 -62.07 -25.65
C PRO A 732 -6.89 -61.98 -27.17
N ASN A 733 -5.80 -61.69 -27.90
CA ASN A 733 -5.36 -62.20 -29.21
C ASN A 733 -6.02 -61.81 -30.55
N GLU A 734 -5.06 -61.52 -31.47
CA GLU A 734 -4.95 -61.93 -32.87
C GLU A 734 -5.24 -60.95 -34.03
N SER A 735 -4.12 -60.47 -34.60
CA SER A 735 -3.71 -60.58 -36.02
C SER A 735 -4.23 -59.59 -37.09
N GLY A 736 -3.28 -59.20 -37.96
CA GLY A 736 -3.52 -58.65 -39.32
C GLY A 736 -3.13 -57.18 -39.48
N HIS A 737 -1.91 -56.86 -39.93
CA HIS A 737 -1.47 -56.70 -41.34
C HIS A 737 -1.62 -55.28 -41.90
N ILE A 738 -0.45 -54.67 -42.15
CA ILE A 738 0.00 -53.94 -43.36
C ILE A 738 -1.04 -53.06 -44.08
N ALA A 739 -0.83 -51.74 -44.02
CA ALA A 739 -0.54 -50.85 -45.15
C ALA A 739 0.01 -49.52 -44.62
#